data_AF-A0AAY4BNS3-F1
#
_entry.id   AF-A0AAY4BNS3-F1
#
_cell.length_a   1.000
_cell.length_b   1.000
_cell.length_c   1.000
_cell.angle_alpha   90.00
_cell.angle_beta   90.00
_cell.angle_gamma   90.00
#
_symmetry.space_group_name_H-M   'P 1'
#
loop_
_entity.id
_entity.type
_entity.pdbx_description
1 polymer ?
#
loop_
_entity_poly.entity_id
_entity_poly.type
_entity_poly.pdbx_seq_one_letter_code
_entity_poly.pdbx_strand_id
1 'polypeptide(L)'
;MEVILASLERTRDLQTTLNILGILSELLTGGTGRGVCVLVSKGGTGVLLQLLLSCGKETPPNEELMMQIHSLLAKVGPKGTNTHLHTHTHTHTHTLTPTPTSVNAISLGQSGVLDLLFKVIGPYSRKNTKMNARRSVERRHVSLLLATYLDWHRNDSRHRHMLIRKGILGCLKNLANIKLGRKAFVEADGMRILYNTSVVRIYTHLEQNIKILFTFSALTHPLNNSRVTYLSSPLNRVLTTPCLNCGPLSPVLIPTGQAPPTVPETEGISVTRVAPQVAEADLPGSLSRLTLESSAAGVEEGGAEQAVLEVPDTAALLPLHDPDLYIDMTKVTHSVPRYSEVAYPDYFGHVAPSSPEPILDRAYGVQRTKIFQDIERLIHPNDILDKVVYDLDVESCPAIDDGEALKFNSQFESGNLRKAIQIRKFEYDLILNADINSNHYHQWFYFEVSGMRLGVAYRFNIINCEKANSQFNYGMQVLMYSVQDAIGGRPQWVRTGQDICYYKNHFSRSSMAAGGQKGKSYYTMTFTVTFHHRDDVCYFTYHYPYTYSTLKMHLRKLAEKRAEGVYLREDALCETLGGNSCPLLTITAAPESSKHEHLNHLRNRPVVFLTARVHPGESNCSWVMKGTLEFLTGSSASAQTLREAFIFKIVPMLNPDGVINGSHRCSLSGEDLNRQWQNPSRDLHPTIYHTKGLLQYLSAQQRAPLVFCDYHGHSRKKNVFMYGCSVKETVWQTDINTTSYELQEDLGYRTLPKLLSQLAPAFSMSSCSFVVERSKEATARVVVWREIGVQRSYTMESTLCGCDQGKYKGLQIGTRELEEMGAQLCVALLRLHRLTSPLELRTHTHLLEHELPETRCNITR
;
A
#
# COMPACT_ATOMS: atom_id res chain seq x y z
N MET A 1 -21.09 -49.98 -7.91
CA MET A 1 -20.96 -49.18 -9.16
C MET A 1 -21.41 -49.98 -10.37
N GLU A 2 -20.82 -51.16 -10.66
CA GLU A 2 -21.26 -52.00 -11.79
C GLU A 2 -22.72 -52.41 -11.72
N VAL A 3 -23.21 -52.82 -10.54
CA VAL A 3 -24.64 -53.14 -10.34
C VAL A 3 -25.53 -51.93 -10.66
N ILE A 4 -25.12 -50.73 -10.21
CA ILE A 4 -25.86 -49.48 -10.44
C ILE A 4 -25.92 -49.14 -11.94
N LEU A 5 -24.79 -49.25 -12.65
CA LEU A 5 -24.73 -49.00 -14.10
C LEU A 5 -25.52 -50.03 -14.89
N ALA A 6 -25.41 -51.32 -14.54
CA ALA A 6 -26.14 -52.38 -15.22
C ALA A 6 -27.65 -52.33 -14.95
N SER A 7 -28.08 -51.77 -13.81
CA SER A 7 -29.48 -51.43 -13.54
C SER A 7 -29.93 -50.22 -14.34
N LEU A 8 -29.09 -49.19 -14.49
CA LEU A 8 -29.36 -47.99 -15.27
C LEU A 8 -29.51 -48.29 -16.78
N GLU A 9 -28.72 -49.22 -17.33
CA GLU A 9 -28.80 -49.65 -18.73
C GLU A 9 -30.04 -50.50 -19.02
N ARG A 10 -30.56 -51.22 -18.03
CA ARG A 10 -31.68 -52.17 -18.20
C ARG A 10 -33.04 -51.59 -17.84
N THR A 11 -33.08 -50.55 -17.01
CA THR A 11 -34.34 -49.91 -16.65
C THR A 11 -34.91 -49.13 -17.82
N ARG A 12 -36.22 -49.25 -18.03
CA ARG A 12 -37.00 -48.41 -18.95
C ARG A 12 -38.03 -47.55 -18.21
N ASP A 13 -38.09 -47.67 -16.88
CA ASP A 13 -38.95 -46.87 -16.03
C ASP A 13 -38.28 -45.53 -15.71
N LEU A 14 -38.98 -44.43 -15.99
CA LEU A 14 -38.48 -43.08 -15.86
C LEU A 14 -38.14 -42.73 -14.40
N GLN A 15 -39.02 -43.08 -13.46
CA GLN A 15 -38.82 -42.75 -12.05
C GLN A 15 -37.64 -43.52 -11.45
N THR A 16 -37.50 -44.79 -11.81
CA THR A 16 -36.36 -45.63 -11.44
C THR A 16 -35.06 -45.08 -12.03
N THR A 17 -35.09 -44.59 -13.27
CA THR A 17 -33.94 -43.94 -13.92
C THR A 17 -33.51 -42.68 -13.16
N LEU A 18 -34.45 -41.79 -12.84
CA LEU A 18 -34.19 -40.57 -12.07
C LEU A 18 -33.66 -40.89 -10.66
N ASN A 19 -34.22 -41.89 -9.99
CA ASN A 19 -33.76 -42.32 -8.66
C ASN A 19 -32.31 -42.85 -8.73
N ILE A 20 -31.97 -43.65 -9.75
CA ILE A 20 -30.60 -44.16 -9.94
C ILE A 20 -29.62 -43.01 -10.25
N LEU A 21 -30.02 -42.03 -11.06
CA LEU A 21 -29.20 -40.84 -11.34
C LEU A 21 -29.02 -39.96 -10.10
N GLY A 22 -30.05 -39.85 -9.25
CA GLY A 22 -29.97 -39.21 -7.94
C GLY A 22 -28.94 -39.87 -7.02
N ILE A 23 -28.98 -41.20 -6.89
CA ILE A 23 -28.01 -41.99 -6.12
C ILE A 23 -26.59 -41.81 -6.66
N LEU A 24 -26.41 -41.83 -7.99
CA LEU A 24 -25.12 -41.55 -8.62
C LEU A 24 -24.64 -40.13 -8.32
N SER A 25 -25.54 -39.15 -8.27
CA SER A 25 -25.18 -37.77 -7.97
C SER A 25 -24.64 -37.66 -6.54
N GLU A 26 -25.31 -38.24 -5.56
CA GLU A 26 -24.87 -38.24 -4.16
C GLU A 26 -23.52 -38.95 -3.97
N LEU A 27 -23.36 -40.14 -4.55
CA LEU A 27 -22.11 -40.92 -4.52
C LEU A 27 -20.91 -40.15 -5.09
N LEU A 28 -21.14 -39.22 -6.01
CA LEU A 28 -20.10 -38.41 -6.65
C LEU A 28 -19.88 -37.05 -5.96
N THR A 29 -20.71 -36.66 -4.99
CA THR A 29 -20.61 -35.36 -4.29
C THR A 29 -19.80 -35.47 -2.98
N GLY A 30 -19.62 -36.69 -2.44
CA GLY A 30 -18.81 -36.98 -1.26
C GLY A 30 -17.29 -37.01 -1.48
N GLY A 31 -16.65 -35.84 -1.59
CA GLY A 31 -15.29 -35.55 -1.10
C GLY A 31 -14.05 -36.30 -1.64
N THR A 32 -14.12 -37.38 -2.43
CA THR A 32 -12.91 -38.04 -2.96
C THR A 32 -13.03 -38.38 -4.44
N GLY A 33 -12.06 -37.93 -5.25
CA GLY A 33 -12.00 -38.20 -6.70
C GLY A 33 -11.87 -39.69 -7.10
N ARG A 34 -11.95 -40.62 -6.14
CA ARG A 34 -12.00 -42.08 -6.30
C ARG A 34 -13.34 -42.54 -6.88
N GLY A 35 -14.47 -42.00 -6.43
CA GLY A 35 -15.81 -42.38 -6.93
C GLY A 35 -15.97 -42.10 -8.42
N VAL A 36 -15.49 -40.93 -8.87
CA VAL A 36 -15.45 -40.54 -10.29
C VAL A 36 -14.52 -41.47 -11.09
N CYS A 37 -13.34 -41.83 -10.56
CA CYS A 37 -12.44 -42.79 -11.23
C CYS A 37 -13.12 -44.16 -11.43
N VAL A 38 -13.79 -44.68 -10.40
CA VAL A 38 -14.42 -46.00 -10.46
C VAL A 38 -15.56 -46.00 -11.48
N LEU A 39 -16.41 -44.97 -11.47
CA LEU A 39 -17.49 -44.81 -12.46
C LEU A 39 -16.97 -44.78 -13.90
N VAL A 40 -15.90 -44.02 -14.16
CA VAL A 40 -15.27 -43.94 -15.48
C VAL A 40 -14.62 -45.27 -15.87
N SER A 41 -13.89 -45.91 -14.96
CA SER A 41 -13.20 -47.18 -15.23
C SER A 41 -14.15 -48.33 -15.56
N LYS A 42 -15.41 -48.24 -15.11
CA LYS A 42 -16.47 -49.22 -15.38
C LYS A 42 -17.40 -48.81 -16.54
N GLY A 43 -17.01 -47.82 -17.35
CA GLY A 43 -17.75 -47.42 -18.55
C GLY A 43 -18.95 -46.50 -18.32
N GLY A 44 -19.17 -45.99 -17.11
CA GLY A 44 -20.35 -45.20 -16.76
C GLY A 44 -20.55 -43.92 -17.57
N THR A 45 -19.48 -43.33 -18.11
CA THR A 45 -19.58 -42.19 -19.04
C THR A 45 -20.26 -42.57 -20.35
N GLY A 46 -19.99 -43.78 -20.88
CA GLY A 46 -20.64 -44.27 -22.09
C GLY A 46 -22.14 -44.52 -21.87
N VAL A 47 -22.49 -45.09 -20.73
CA VAL A 47 -23.89 -45.32 -20.32
C VAL A 47 -24.68 -44.02 -20.23
N LEU A 48 -24.14 -43.01 -19.54
CA LEU A 48 -24.80 -41.71 -19.40
C LEU A 48 -24.96 -40.98 -20.75
N LEU A 49 -23.99 -41.13 -21.65
CA LEU A 49 -24.07 -40.55 -23.00
C LEU A 49 -25.11 -41.26 -23.88
N GLN A 50 -25.22 -42.59 -23.79
CA GLN A 50 -26.25 -43.33 -24.51
C GLN A 50 -27.65 -42.97 -23.99
N LEU A 51 -27.82 -42.84 -22.67
CA LEU A 51 -29.06 -42.36 -22.07
C LEU A 51 -29.42 -40.94 -22.53
N LEU A 52 -28.44 -40.03 -22.58
CA LEU A 52 -28.69 -38.68 -23.10
C LEU A 52 -29.15 -38.70 -24.56
N LEU A 53 -28.53 -39.55 -25.38
CA LEU A 53 -28.88 -39.71 -26.80
C LEU A 53 -30.24 -40.35 -27.00
N SER A 54 -30.66 -41.29 -26.13
CA SER A 54 -32.00 -41.87 -26.19
C SER A 54 -33.07 -40.88 -25.73
N CYS A 55 -32.85 -40.15 -24.64
CA CYS A 55 -33.79 -39.13 -24.15
C CYS A 55 -33.96 -37.97 -25.13
N GLY A 56 -32.88 -37.60 -25.84
CA GLY A 56 -32.94 -36.57 -26.88
C GLY A 56 -33.72 -36.98 -28.14
N LYS A 57 -34.05 -38.26 -28.30
CA LYS A 57 -34.89 -38.78 -29.40
C LYS A 57 -36.37 -38.91 -29.03
N GLU A 58 -36.71 -38.76 -27.75
CA GLU A 58 -38.10 -38.77 -27.29
C GLU A 58 -38.79 -37.43 -27.60
N THR A 59 -40.07 -37.49 -28.00
CA THR A 59 -40.87 -36.29 -28.31
C THR A 59 -42.16 -36.29 -27.49
N PRO A 60 -42.35 -35.35 -26.54
CA PRO A 60 -41.39 -34.34 -26.09
C PRO A 60 -40.26 -34.94 -25.24
N PRO A 61 -39.04 -34.37 -25.26
CA PRO A 61 -37.93 -34.88 -24.47
C PRO A 61 -38.16 -34.61 -22.97
N ASN A 62 -37.79 -35.55 -22.12
CA ASN A 62 -37.89 -35.39 -20.68
C ASN A 62 -36.81 -34.44 -20.14
N GLU A 63 -37.21 -33.19 -19.88
CA GLU A 63 -36.29 -32.11 -19.48
C GLU A 63 -35.57 -32.38 -18.15
N GLU A 64 -36.26 -32.97 -17.17
CA GLU A 64 -35.71 -33.31 -15.84
C GLU A 64 -34.62 -34.39 -15.96
N LEU A 65 -34.90 -35.43 -16.75
CA LEU A 65 -33.96 -36.50 -17.01
C LEU A 65 -32.69 -36.00 -17.72
N MET A 66 -32.86 -35.15 -18.73
CA MET A 66 -31.72 -34.54 -19.43
C MET A 66 -30.87 -33.67 -18.50
N MET A 67 -31.50 -32.87 -17.63
CA MET A 67 -30.80 -32.03 -16.66
C MET A 67 -29.95 -32.84 -15.67
N GLN A 68 -30.48 -33.96 -15.17
CA GLN A 68 -29.73 -34.83 -14.25
C GLN A 68 -28.55 -35.53 -14.93
N ILE A 69 -28.74 -36.02 -16.17
CA ILE A 69 -27.66 -36.64 -16.95
C ILE A 69 -26.55 -35.62 -17.26
N HIS A 70 -26.91 -34.38 -17.65
CA HIS A 70 -25.94 -33.31 -17.90
C HIS A 70 -25.16 -32.91 -16.65
N SER A 71 -25.82 -32.82 -15.49
CA SER A 71 -25.18 -32.53 -14.20
C SER A 71 -24.12 -33.58 -13.84
N LEU A 72 -24.46 -34.87 -14.01
CA LEU A 72 -23.53 -35.99 -13.79
C LEU A 72 -22.36 -35.98 -14.77
N LEU A 73 -22.62 -35.78 -16.06
CA LEU A 73 -21.56 -35.69 -17.08
C LEU A 73 -20.60 -34.51 -16.82
N ALA A 74 -21.11 -33.38 -16.32
CA ALA A 74 -20.28 -32.25 -15.91
C ALA A 74 -19.36 -32.59 -14.71
N LYS A 75 -19.83 -33.42 -13.77
CA LYS A 75 -19.04 -33.91 -12.63
C LYS A 75 -17.97 -34.94 -13.07
N VAL A 76 -18.27 -35.77 -14.07
CA VAL A 76 -17.41 -36.89 -14.53
C VAL A 76 -16.38 -36.47 -15.59
N GLY A 77 -16.62 -35.35 -16.27
CA GLY A 77 -15.78 -34.78 -17.33
C GLY A 77 -14.26 -34.67 -17.10
N PRO A 78 -13.70 -34.62 -15.87
CA PRO A 78 -12.25 -34.55 -15.71
C PRO A 78 -11.46 -35.82 -16.08
N LYS A 79 -12.08 -37.01 -16.28
CA LYS A 79 -11.33 -38.29 -16.35
C LYS A 79 -11.70 -39.29 -17.47
N GLY A 80 -12.75 -39.06 -18.25
CA GLY A 80 -13.16 -39.97 -19.33
C GLY A 80 -12.57 -39.59 -20.68
N THR A 81 -11.55 -40.32 -21.17
CA THR A 81 -10.89 -39.99 -22.46
C THR A 81 -10.90 -41.10 -23.52
N ASN A 82 -11.64 -42.19 -23.35
CA ASN A 82 -11.70 -43.26 -24.36
C ASN A 82 -13.14 -43.65 -24.69
N THR A 83 -13.80 -42.89 -25.55
CA THR A 83 -14.98 -43.37 -26.30
C THR A 83 -14.83 -42.95 -27.76
N HIS A 84 -14.52 -43.91 -28.63
CA HIS A 84 -14.61 -43.75 -30.07
C HIS A 84 -16.11 -43.84 -30.45
N LEU A 85 -16.73 -42.70 -30.76
CA LEU A 85 -18.01 -42.69 -31.48
C LEU A 85 -17.71 -42.65 -32.99
N HIS A 86 -18.00 -43.73 -33.70
CA HIS A 86 -18.14 -43.69 -35.15
C HIS A 86 -19.44 -42.95 -35.49
N THR A 87 -19.32 -41.80 -36.15
CA THR A 87 -20.44 -41.14 -36.83
C THR A 87 -20.06 -40.98 -38.28
N HIS A 88 -20.84 -41.63 -39.16
CA HIS A 88 -20.68 -41.55 -40.60
C HIS A 88 -20.94 -40.11 -41.08
N THR A 89 -20.07 -39.68 -41.99
CA THR A 89 -20.11 -38.42 -42.73
C THR A 89 -21.28 -38.36 -43.69
N HIS A 90 -22.06 -37.27 -43.65
CA HIS A 90 -22.65 -36.72 -44.88
C HIS A 90 -22.60 -35.19 -44.87
N THR A 91 -22.01 -34.68 -45.95
CA THR A 91 -21.94 -33.30 -46.40
C THR A 91 -23.29 -32.86 -47.01
N HIS A 92 -23.76 -31.65 -46.70
CA HIS A 92 -24.08 -30.61 -47.71
C HIS A 92 -24.60 -29.31 -47.05
N THR A 93 -24.23 -28.22 -47.73
CA THR A 93 -24.53 -26.79 -47.57
C THR A 93 -26.00 -26.42 -47.83
N HIS A 94 -26.61 -25.57 -47.00
CA HIS A 94 -27.17 -24.23 -47.33
C HIS A 94 -28.22 -23.68 -46.33
N THR A 95 -28.22 -22.34 -46.24
CA THR A 95 -29.33 -21.41 -45.91
C THR A 95 -29.81 -21.22 -44.46
N LEU A 96 -29.48 -20.03 -43.94
CA LEU A 96 -30.16 -19.30 -42.87
C LEU A 96 -31.48 -18.71 -43.39
N THR A 97 -32.60 -18.98 -42.71
CA THR A 97 -33.74 -18.05 -42.53
C THR A 97 -34.52 -18.42 -41.25
N PRO A 98 -35.23 -17.46 -40.62
CA PRO A 98 -35.46 -17.43 -39.18
C PRO A 98 -36.79 -18.06 -38.76
N THR A 99 -36.81 -18.70 -37.59
CA THR A 99 -38.05 -18.89 -36.81
C THR A 99 -37.89 -18.30 -35.42
N PRO A 100 -38.91 -17.60 -34.90
CA PRO A 100 -38.88 -17.06 -33.57
C PRO A 100 -39.16 -18.20 -32.57
N THR A 101 -38.59 -18.08 -31.39
CA THR A 101 -38.82 -18.88 -30.17
C THR A 101 -37.90 -20.08 -29.92
N SER A 102 -37.06 -19.90 -28.89
CA SER A 102 -36.21 -20.88 -28.18
C SER A 102 -35.00 -21.44 -28.95
N VAL A 103 -33.81 -21.10 -28.47
CA VAL A 103 -32.59 -21.87 -28.74
C VAL A 103 -32.75 -23.23 -28.04
N ASN A 104 -33.17 -24.26 -28.78
CA ASN A 104 -33.30 -25.63 -28.28
C ASN A 104 -32.10 -26.49 -28.72
N ALA A 105 -31.90 -27.67 -28.12
CA ALA A 105 -30.75 -28.55 -28.37
C ALA A 105 -30.56 -28.94 -29.85
N ILE A 106 -31.64 -28.92 -30.64
CA ILE A 106 -31.64 -29.20 -32.08
C ILE A 106 -30.89 -28.08 -32.83
N SER A 107 -31.14 -26.81 -32.48
CA SER A 107 -30.41 -25.66 -33.05
C SER A 107 -28.91 -25.66 -32.68
N LEU A 108 -28.55 -26.16 -31.49
CA LEU A 108 -27.16 -26.34 -31.04
C LEU A 108 -26.44 -27.50 -31.74
N GLY A 109 -27.18 -28.55 -32.11
CA GLY A 109 -26.68 -29.68 -32.89
C GLY A 109 -26.45 -29.33 -34.37
N GLN A 110 -27.41 -28.64 -34.99
CA GLN A 110 -27.35 -28.25 -36.40
C GLN A 110 -26.30 -27.16 -36.70
N SER A 111 -26.01 -26.28 -35.73
CA SER A 111 -25.00 -25.22 -35.85
C SER A 111 -23.56 -25.68 -35.59
N GLY A 112 -23.34 -26.97 -35.28
CA GLY A 112 -22.01 -27.51 -34.97
C GLY A 112 -21.44 -27.04 -33.62
N VAL A 113 -22.25 -26.40 -32.77
CA VAL A 113 -21.82 -25.80 -31.49
C VAL A 113 -21.48 -26.88 -30.45
N LEU A 114 -22.19 -28.01 -30.44
CA LEU A 114 -21.84 -29.16 -29.59
C LEU A 114 -20.49 -29.76 -30.00
N ASP A 115 -20.26 -29.97 -31.30
CA ASP A 115 -18.99 -30.47 -31.82
C ASP A 115 -17.84 -29.46 -31.58
N LEU A 116 -18.13 -28.16 -31.61
CA LEU A 116 -17.21 -27.08 -31.22
C LEU A 116 -16.89 -27.09 -29.72
N LEU A 117 -17.89 -27.27 -28.84
CA LEU A 117 -17.71 -27.43 -27.40
C LEU A 117 -16.88 -28.68 -27.09
N PHE A 118 -17.11 -29.81 -27.77
CA PHE A 118 -16.30 -31.02 -27.63
C PHE A 118 -14.87 -30.86 -28.18
N LYS A 119 -14.66 -30.09 -29.26
CA LYS A 119 -13.32 -29.77 -29.81
C LYS A 119 -12.58 -28.66 -29.04
N VAL A 120 -13.29 -27.83 -28.27
CA VAL A 120 -12.73 -26.77 -27.41
C VAL A 120 -12.64 -27.23 -25.95
N ILE A 121 -13.37 -28.25 -25.48
CA ILE A 121 -13.28 -28.76 -24.10
C ILE A 121 -12.49 -30.08 -24.06
N GLY A 122 -12.69 -30.97 -25.04
CA GLY A 122 -12.00 -32.27 -25.12
C GLY A 122 -10.48 -32.19 -25.02
N PRO A 123 -9.80 -31.21 -25.67
CA PRO A 123 -8.34 -31.03 -25.53
C PRO A 123 -7.89 -30.28 -24.27
N TYR A 124 -8.79 -29.69 -23.49
CA TYR A 124 -8.47 -28.95 -22.26
C TYR A 124 -8.54 -29.82 -21.01
N SER A 125 -8.99 -31.08 -21.13
CA SER A 125 -9.05 -32.07 -20.04
C SER A 125 -7.69 -32.72 -19.74
N ARG A 126 -6.72 -32.68 -20.67
CA ARG A 126 -5.37 -33.23 -20.50
C ARG A 126 -4.30 -32.13 -20.61
N LYS A 127 -4.01 -31.48 -19.48
CA LYS A 127 -2.91 -30.50 -19.26
C LYS A 127 -2.93 -29.27 -20.20
N ASN A 128 -2.94 -28.08 -19.61
CA ASN A 128 -2.71 -26.77 -20.23
C ASN A 128 -1.55 -26.76 -21.25
N THR A 129 -1.79 -27.10 -22.51
CA THR A 129 -0.76 -27.07 -23.56
C THR A 129 -1.07 -25.95 -24.54
N LYS A 130 -0.13 -25.01 -24.67
CA LYS A 130 -0.16 -23.86 -25.61
C LYS A 130 -0.53 -24.25 -27.05
N MET A 131 -0.34 -25.53 -27.42
CA MET A 131 -0.62 -26.13 -28.73
C MET A 131 -2.12 -26.22 -29.07
N ASN A 132 -2.98 -26.54 -28.09
CA ASN A 132 -4.42 -26.68 -28.33
C ASN A 132 -5.10 -25.32 -28.53
N ALA A 133 -4.71 -24.33 -27.73
CA ALA A 133 -5.18 -22.96 -27.91
C ALA A 133 -4.71 -22.36 -29.25
N ARG A 134 -3.51 -22.73 -29.75
CA ARG A 134 -3.02 -22.33 -31.08
C ARG A 134 -3.90 -22.90 -32.22
N ARG A 135 -4.25 -24.19 -32.17
CA ARG A 135 -5.14 -24.82 -33.16
C ARG A 135 -6.55 -24.21 -33.17
N SER A 136 -7.11 -23.86 -32.01
CA SER A 136 -8.41 -23.19 -31.94
C SER A 136 -8.40 -21.80 -32.58
N VAL A 137 -7.28 -21.08 -32.46
CA VAL A 137 -7.10 -19.77 -33.09
C VAL A 137 -6.95 -19.90 -34.60
N GLU A 138 -6.12 -20.83 -35.06
CA GLU A 138 -5.91 -21.11 -36.50
C GLU A 138 -7.21 -21.52 -37.22
N ARG A 139 -8.18 -22.10 -36.48
CA ARG A 139 -9.51 -22.48 -36.99
C ARG A 139 -10.60 -21.41 -36.82
N ARG A 140 -10.26 -20.17 -36.48
CA ARG A 140 -11.20 -19.03 -36.29
C ARG A 140 -12.30 -19.25 -35.23
N HIS A 141 -12.10 -20.15 -34.27
CA HIS A 141 -13.12 -20.46 -33.26
C HIS A 141 -13.39 -19.28 -32.29
N VAL A 142 -12.47 -18.31 -32.19
CA VAL A 142 -12.63 -17.14 -31.30
C VAL A 142 -13.82 -16.27 -31.71
N SER A 143 -13.94 -15.95 -33.00
CA SER A 143 -15.06 -15.17 -33.53
C SER A 143 -16.40 -15.90 -33.37
N LEU A 144 -16.40 -17.22 -33.57
CA LEU A 144 -17.60 -18.04 -33.39
C LEU A 144 -18.06 -18.09 -31.93
N LEU A 145 -17.13 -18.28 -30.98
CA LEU A 145 -17.44 -18.26 -29.55
C LEU A 145 -17.99 -16.90 -29.09
N LEU A 146 -17.47 -15.79 -29.63
CA LEU A 146 -17.98 -14.44 -29.37
C LEU A 146 -19.40 -14.24 -29.93
N ALA A 147 -19.65 -14.69 -31.16
CA ALA A 147 -20.97 -14.64 -31.78
C ALA A 147 -21.99 -15.48 -30.99
N THR A 148 -21.65 -16.72 -30.65
CA THR A 148 -22.50 -17.60 -29.83
C THR A 148 -22.78 -16.98 -28.47
N TYR A 149 -21.77 -16.42 -27.80
CA TYR A 149 -21.98 -15.71 -26.54
C TYR A 149 -22.97 -14.55 -26.68
N LEU A 150 -22.85 -13.74 -27.73
CA LEU A 150 -23.73 -12.60 -27.99
C LEU A 150 -25.17 -13.04 -28.26
N ASP A 151 -25.36 -14.11 -29.05
CA ASP A 151 -26.67 -14.69 -29.32
C ASP A 151 -27.35 -15.18 -28.04
N TRP A 152 -26.62 -15.92 -27.20
CA TRP A 152 -27.13 -16.35 -25.89
C TRP A 152 -27.41 -15.15 -24.99
N HIS A 153 -26.58 -14.11 -25.00
CA HIS A 153 -26.80 -12.92 -24.18
C HIS A 153 -28.07 -12.15 -24.57
N ARG A 154 -28.34 -12.03 -25.87
CA ARG A 154 -29.54 -11.37 -26.40
C ARG A 154 -30.81 -12.16 -26.06
N ASN A 155 -30.75 -13.49 -26.23
CA ASN A 155 -31.93 -14.36 -26.13
C ASN A 155 -32.23 -14.90 -24.72
N ASP A 156 -31.24 -14.97 -23.80
CA ASP A 156 -31.42 -15.40 -22.40
C ASP A 156 -31.83 -14.23 -21.48
N SER A 157 -32.97 -13.60 -21.79
CA SER A 157 -33.48 -12.42 -21.09
C SER A 157 -33.85 -12.67 -19.63
N ARG A 158 -34.22 -13.91 -19.27
CA ARG A 158 -34.56 -14.34 -17.91
C ARG A 158 -33.42 -15.03 -17.16
N HIS A 159 -32.22 -15.06 -17.74
CA HIS A 159 -31.02 -15.65 -17.13
C HIS A 159 -31.13 -17.14 -16.74
N ARG A 160 -32.02 -17.88 -17.40
CA ARG A 160 -32.26 -19.32 -17.13
C ARG A 160 -31.08 -20.18 -17.58
N HIS A 161 -30.25 -19.69 -18.50
CA HIS A 161 -29.15 -20.42 -19.11
C HIS A 161 -27.77 -19.78 -18.82
N MET A 162 -27.63 -19.13 -17.66
CA MET A 162 -26.41 -18.42 -17.28
C MET A 162 -25.14 -19.29 -17.29
N LEU A 163 -25.26 -20.59 -17.01
CA LEU A 163 -24.14 -21.52 -16.99
C LEU A 163 -23.53 -21.74 -18.38
N ILE A 164 -24.34 -21.70 -19.43
CA ILE A 164 -23.88 -21.82 -20.83
C ILE A 164 -23.03 -20.60 -21.19
N ARG A 165 -23.54 -19.39 -20.90
CA ARG A 165 -22.79 -18.15 -21.08
C ARG A 165 -21.48 -18.17 -20.29
N LYS A 166 -21.50 -18.63 -19.04
CA LYS A 166 -20.31 -18.79 -18.20
C LYS A 166 -19.30 -19.79 -18.77
N GLY A 167 -19.77 -20.89 -19.37
CA GLY A 167 -18.94 -21.88 -20.06
C GLY A 167 -18.24 -21.32 -21.29
N ILE A 168 -18.96 -20.59 -22.14
CA ILE A 168 -18.39 -19.93 -23.34
C ILE A 168 -17.34 -18.88 -22.93
N LEU A 169 -17.65 -18.06 -21.94
CA LEU A 169 -16.70 -17.10 -21.36
C LEU A 169 -15.48 -17.79 -20.75
N GLY A 170 -15.66 -18.94 -20.09
CA GLY A 170 -14.54 -19.77 -19.61
C GLY A 170 -13.61 -20.22 -20.73
N CYS A 171 -14.16 -20.59 -21.89
CA CYS A 171 -13.38 -20.95 -23.07
C CYS A 171 -12.60 -19.75 -23.63
N LEU A 172 -13.27 -18.60 -23.78
CA LEU A 172 -12.63 -17.34 -24.22
C LEU A 172 -11.51 -16.91 -23.27
N LYS A 173 -11.73 -17.02 -21.94
CA LYS A 173 -10.70 -16.77 -20.92
C LYS A 173 -9.48 -17.67 -21.10
N ASN A 174 -9.69 -18.96 -21.36
CA ASN A 174 -8.59 -19.90 -21.53
C ASN A 174 -7.81 -19.62 -22.81
N LEU A 175 -8.49 -19.26 -23.90
CA LEU A 175 -7.86 -18.83 -25.15
C LEU A 175 -7.06 -17.52 -24.96
N ALA A 176 -7.55 -16.61 -24.12
CA ALA A 176 -6.87 -15.37 -23.74
C ALA A 176 -5.51 -15.59 -23.05
N ASN A 177 -5.26 -16.77 -22.46
CA ASN A 177 -4.01 -17.04 -21.77
C ASN A 177 -2.80 -17.16 -22.72
N ILE A 178 -3.01 -17.38 -24.02
CA ILE A 178 -1.94 -17.44 -25.03
C ILE A 178 -1.90 -16.20 -25.94
N LYS A 179 -0.71 -15.82 -26.44
CA LYS A 179 -0.51 -14.60 -27.25
C LYS A 179 -1.36 -14.59 -28.54
N LEU A 180 -1.44 -15.72 -29.24
CA LEU A 180 -2.24 -15.85 -30.47
C LEU A 180 -3.74 -15.74 -30.21
N GLY A 181 -4.23 -16.36 -29.12
CA GLY A 181 -5.64 -16.26 -28.72
C GLY A 181 -6.05 -14.85 -28.35
N ARG A 182 -5.13 -14.07 -27.78
CA ARG A 182 -5.34 -12.64 -27.56
C ARG A 182 -5.44 -11.83 -28.84
N LYS A 183 -4.54 -12.04 -29.77
CA LYS A 183 -4.58 -11.35 -31.07
C LYS A 183 -5.91 -11.61 -31.78
N ALA A 184 -6.31 -12.88 -31.89
CA ALA A 184 -7.56 -13.27 -32.54
C ALA A 184 -8.81 -12.74 -31.83
N PHE A 185 -8.77 -12.57 -30.50
CA PHE A 185 -9.88 -11.99 -29.75
C PHE A 185 -10.06 -10.49 -30.03
N VAL A 186 -8.96 -9.75 -30.14
CA VAL A 186 -8.98 -8.32 -30.49
C VAL A 186 -9.44 -8.12 -31.93
N GLU A 187 -8.89 -8.89 -32.87
CA GLU A 187 -9.28 -8.86 -34.29
C GLU A 187 -10.76 -9.19 -34.48
N ALA A 188 -11.33 -10.04 -33.61
CA ALA A 188 -12.75 -10.38 -33.59
C ALA A 188 -13.62 -9.38 -32.80
N ASP A 189 -13.09 -8.21 -32.46
CA ASP A 189 -13.80 -7.14 -31.74
C ASP A 189 -14.37 -7.59 -30.37
N GLY A 190 -13.70 -8.58 -29.76
CA GLY A 190 -14.15 -9.21 -28.52
C GLY A 190 -14.20 -8.26 -27.33
N MET A 191 -13.35 -7.24 -27.30
CA MET A 191 -13.34 -6.22 -26.25
C MET A 191 -14.64 -5.41 -26.25
N ARG A 192 -15.05 -4.89 -27.42
CA ARG A 192 -16.28 -4.11 -27.56
C ARG A 192 -17.52 -4.98 -27.33
N ILE A 193 -17.52 -6.22 -27.84
CA ILE A 193 -18.62 -7.17 -27.62
C ILE A 193 -18.82 -7.44 -26.12
N LEU A 194 -17.75 -7.80 -25.40
CA LEU A 194 -17.85 -8.07 -23.96
C LEU A 194 -18.16 -6.81 -23.15
N TYR A 195 -17.67 -5.64 -23.56
CA TYR A 195 -18.01 -4.38 -22.91
C TYR A 195 -19.50 -4.08 -23.04
N ASN A 196 -20.04 -4.08 -24.26
CA ASN A 196 -21.45 -3.79 -24.51
C ASN A 196 -22.39 -4.77 -23.80
N THR A 197 -22.08 -6.07 -23.81
CA THR A 197 -22.89 -7.06 -23.08
C THR A 197 -22.79 -6.92 -21.56
N SER A 198 -21.75 -6.23 -21.05
CA SER A 198 -21.58 -5.97 -19.64
C SER A 198 -22.26 -4.70 -19.15
N VAL A 199 -22.48 -3.74 -20.04
CA VAL A 199 -23.18 -2.47 -19.79
C VAL A 199 -24.70 -2.63 -19.93
N VAL A 200 -25.17 -3.41 -20.92
CA VAL A 200 -26.58 -3.48 -21.32
C VAL A 200 -27.52 -4.19 -20.32
N ARG A 201 -27.01 -4.92 -19.30
CA ARG A 201 -27.84 -5.49 -18.22
C ARG A 201 -27.12 -5.46 -16.88
N ILE A 202 -27.52 -4.54 -16.01
CA ILE A 202 -27.03 -4.39 -14.63
C ILE A 202 -27.62 -5.53 -13.77
N TYR A 203 -27.06 -6.73 -13.87
CA TYR A 203 -27.29 -7.79 -12.89
C TYR A 203 -25.97 -8.28 -12.29
N THR A 204 -26.06 -8.80 -11.07
CA THR A 204 -25.04 -9.20 -10.10
C THR A 204 -24.10 -10.34 -10.53
N HIS A 205 -24.14 -10.81 -11.79
CA HIS A 205 -23.51 -12.07 -12.21
C HIS A 205 -22.41 -11.93 -13.29
N LEU A 206 -21.86 -10.73 -13.46
CA LEU A 206 -20.99 -10.35 -14.59
C LEU A 206 -19.47 -10.35 -14.30
N GLU A 207 -19.05 -10.90 -13.16
CA GLU A 207 -17.61 -10.96 -12.79
C GLU A 207 -16.73 -11.62 -13.86
N GLN A 208 -17.28 -12.59 -14.61
CA GLN A 208 -16.50 -13.34 -15.57
C GLN A 208 -16.17 -12.51 -16.82
N ASN A 209 -17.09 -11.65 -17.28
CA ASN A 209 -16.81 -10.68 -18.35
C ASN A 209 -15.72 -9.71 -17.93
N ILE A 210 -15.84 -9.15 -16.73
CA ILE A 210 -14.86 -8.21 -16.18
C ILE A 210 -13.48 -8.87 -16.09
N LYS A 211 -13.40 -10.11 -15.56
CA LYS A 211 -12.14 -10.88 -15.49
C LYS A 211 -11.52 -11.11 -16.88
N ILE A 212 -12.33 -11.34 -17.90
CA ILE A 212 -11.86 -11.56 -19.28
C ILE A 212 -11.40 -10.26 -19.91
N LEU A 213 -12.21 -9.21 -19.87
CA LEU A 213 -11.85 -7.85 -20.32
C LEU A 213 -10.53 -7.39 -19.69
N PHE A 214 -10.36 -7.66 -18.40
CA PHE A 214 -9.15 -7.34 -17.65
C PHE A 214 -7.92 -8.17 -18.07
N THR A 215 -8.13 -9.44 -18.43
CA THR A 215 -7.05 -10.30 -18.94
C THR A 215 -6.55 -9.78 -20.29
N PHE A 216 -7.44 -9.24 -21.12
CA PHE A 216 -7.08 -8.70 -22.42
C PHE A 216 -6.52 -7.27 -22.31
N SER A 217 -7.09 -6.38 -21.50
CA SER A 217 -6.62 -4.99 -21.36
C SER A 217 -5.12 -4.88 -21.03
N ALA A 218 -4.59 -5.84 -20.27
CA ALA A 218 -3.17 -5.90 -19.92
C ALA A 218 -2.23 -6.14 -21.13
N LEU A 219 -2.77 -6.47 -22.31
CA LEU A 219 -2.03 -7.07 -23.41
C LEU A 219 -2.32 -6.45 -24.79
N THR A 220 -3.31 -5.56 -24.92
CA THR A 220 -3.80 -5.05 -26.21
C THR A 220 -3.23 -3.70 -26.65
N HIS A 221 -2.48 -2.98 -25.81
CA HIS A 221 -1.84 -1.72 -26.21
C HIS A 221 -0.31 -1.72 -25.97
N PRO A 222 0.52 -1.53 -27.01
CA PRO A 222 1.95 -1.28 -26.85
C PRO A 222 2.25 -0.04 -26.00
N LEU A 223 1.39 0.99 -26.09
CA LEU A 223 1.49 2.24 -25.34
C LEU A 223 1.26 2.06 -23.82
N ASN A 224 0.48 1.06 -23.37
CA ASN A 224 0.14 0.93 -21.94
C ASN A 224 1.28 0.38 -21.07
N ASN A 225 2.12 -0.52 -21.61
CA ASN A 225 3.34 -0.92 -20.88
C ASN A 225 4.39 0.21 -20.91
N SER A 226 4.39 1.06 -21.94
CA SER A 226 5.36 2.17 -22.07
C SER A 226 5.26 3.18 -20.92
N ARG A 227 4.06 3.41 -20.39
CA ARG A 227 3.81 4.38 -19.30
C ARG A 227 4.51 4.01 -17.98
N VAL A 228 4.62 2.71 -17.69
CA VAL A 228 5.16 2.19 -16.42
C VAL A 228 6.52 1.49 -16.61
N THR A 229 7.05 1.39 -17.84
CA THR A 229 8.37 0.80 -18.13
C THR A 229 9.56 1.60 -17.62
N TYR A 230 9.38 2.86 -17.23
CA TYR A 230 10.47 3.74 -16.78
C TYR A 230 10.87 3.58 -15.30
N LEU A 231 10.27 2.62 -14.57
CA LEU A 231 10.58 2.38 -13.15
C LEU A 231 11.99 1.84 -12.89
N SER A 232 12.84 1.68 -13.92
CA SER A 232 14.24 1.26 -13.81
C SER A 232 15.26 2.40 -14.04
N SER A 233 14.83 3.67 -13.94
CA SER A 233 15.63 4.89 -14.23
C SER A 233 16.82 5.12 -13.28
N PRO A 234 17.87 5.85 -13.73
CA PRO A 234 19.05 6.20 -12.93
C PRO A 234 18.79 7.00 -11.65
N LEU A 235 17.68 7.78 -11.56
CA LEU A 235 17.35 8.51 -10.31
C LEU A 235 17.17 7.58 -9.09
N ASN A 236 16.83 6.31 -9.34
CA ASN A 236 16.66 5.30 -8.29
C ASN A 236 17.90 4.43 -8.08
N ARG A 237 19.03 4.72 -8.74
CA ARG A 237 20.27 3.95 -8.62
C ARG A 237 21.44 4.85 -8.26
N VAL A 238 21.65 5.01 -6.96
CA VAL A 238 22.94 5.45 -6.43
C VAL A 238 23.77 4.20 -6.18
N LEU A 239 24.76 3.96 -7.05
CA LEU A 239 25.68 2.83 -6.92
C LEU A 239 26.33 2.82 -5.53
N THR A 240 26.19 1.68 -4.87
CA THR A 240 26.95 1.26 -3.71
C THR A 240 28.43 1.15 -4.08
N THR A 241 29.17 2.25 -3.98
CA THR A 241 30.63 2.22 -3.88
C THR A 241 31.04 3.17 -2.77
N PRO A 242 31.55 2.66 -1.63
CA PRO A 242 32.26 3.51 -0.70
C PRO A 242 33.56 3.92 -1.40
N CYS A 243 33.74 5.21 -1.72
CA CYS A 243 35.08 5.74 -1.94
C CYS A 243 35.82 5.78 -0.61
N LEU A 244 36.23 4.60 -0.12
CA LEU A 244 37.33 4.44 0.82
C LEU A 244 38.62 4.64 0.04
N ASN A 245 39.02 5.91 -0.14
CA ASN A 245 40.41 6.37 -0.28
C ASN A 245 40.45 7.82 -0.77
N CYS A 246 40.15 8.78 0.12
CA CYS A 246 40.66 10.14 0.00
C CYS A 246 41.09 10.60 1.40
N GLY A 247 42.27 10.13 1.84
CA GLY A 247 43.07 10.86 2.82
C GLY A 247 43.65 12.14 2.19
N PRO A 248 44.20 13.07 2.99
CA PRO A 248 44.52 14.42 2.55
C PRO A 248 45.59 14.40 1.45
N LEU A 249 45.27 14.99 0.30
CA LEU A 249 46.21 15.15 -0.81
C LEU A 249 47.38 16.04 -0.37
N SER A 250 48.55 15.42 -0.17
CA SER A 250 49.84 16.09 -0.26
C SER A 250 50.31 16.11 -1.73
N PRO A 251 51.09 17.13 -2.14
CA PRO A 251 51.23 17.50 -3.55
C PRO A 251 52.26 16.64 -4.27
N VAL A 252 51.96 16.20 -5.50
CA VAL A 252 52.92 15.49 -6.36
C VAL A 252 53.08 16.22 -7.69
N LEU A 253 54.22 16.89 -7.78
CA LEU A 253 55.12 17.12 -8.92
C LEU A 253 54.57 16.99 -10.36
N ILE A 254 54.63 18.13 -11.06
CA ILE A 254 54.43 18.30 -12.51
C ILE A 254 55.76 18.02 -13.25
N PRO A 255 55.77 17.25 -14.35
CA PRO A 255 56.88 17.24 -15.29
C PRO A 255 56.75 18.39 -16.31
N THR A 256 57.84 19.14 -16.43
CA THR A 256 58.09 20.27 -17.35
C THR A 256 58.11 19.85 -18.82
N GLY A 257 57.60 20.71 -19.73
CA GLY A 257 57.97 20.63 -21.15
C GLY A 257 57.15 21.49 -22.13
N GLN A 258 57.71 22.66 -22.47
CA GLN A 258 57.60 23.43 -23.74
C GLN A 258 56.33 24.24 -24.08
N ALA A 259 56.49 25.58 -23.98
CA ALA A 259 55.76 26.68 -24.64
C ALA A 259 56.42 27.00 -26.02
N PRO A 260 56.08 28.05 -26.83
CA PRO A 260 55.21 29.26 -26.66
C PRO A 260 54.41 29.60 -27.98
N PRO A 261 53.96 30.82 -28.39
CA PRO A 261 54.08 32.17 -27.81
C PRO A 261 52.87 33.17 -27.90
N THR A 262 52.82 34.06 -26.90
CA THR A 262 52.61 35.54 -26.87
C THR A 262 51.58 36.26 -27.75
N VAL A 263 50.80 37.19 -27.15
CA VAL A 263 50.87 38.68 -27.28
C VAL A 263 50.16 39.34 -26.05
N PRO A 264 50.25 40.67 -25.77
CA PRO A 264 51.22 41.34 -24.89
C PRO A 264 50.60 42.03 -23.63
N GLU A 265 51.52 42.46 -22.77
CA GLU A 265 51.37 43.17 -21.48
C GLU A 265 50.87 44.62 -21.62
N THR A 266 50.30 45.18 -20.53
CA THR A 266 50.99 46.19 -19.69
C THR A 266 50.16 46.60 -18.45
N GLU A 267 50.86 46.58 -17.30
CA GLU A 267 50.85 47.50 -16.14
C GLU A 267 49.49 47.92 -15.54
N GLY A 268 49.16 47.67 -14.27
CA GLY A 268 49.93 47.75 -13.03
C GLY A 268 49.15 48.69 -12.08
N ILE A 269 48.95 48.32 -10.82
CA ILE A 269 48.76 49.19 -9.62
C ILE A 269 48.21 48.35 -8.45
N SER A 270 48.93 48.42 -7.34
CA SER A 270 48.57 47.98 -5.99
C SER A 270 47.46 48.84 -5.37
N VAL A 271 46.43 48.27 -4.72
CA VAL A 271 45.73 48.95 -3.61
C VAL A 271 45.15 47.97 -2.58
N THR A 272 45.39 48.35 -1.33
CA THR A 272 44.91 47.89 -0.03
C THR A 272 43.38 47.83 0.13
N ARG A 273 42.93 46.79 0.84
CA ARG A 273 41.75 46.66 1.72
C ARG A 273 40.69 47.78 1.67
N VAL A 274 39.59 47.54 0.95
CA VAL A 274 38.25 48.11 1.19
C VAL A 274 37.22 47.00 0.96
N ALA A 275 36.29 46.82 1.88
CA ALA A 275 35.20 45.86 1.79
C ALA A 275 34.18 46.26 0.71
N PRO A 276 33.61 45.30 -0.05
CA PRO A 276 32.32 45.50 -0.69
C PRO A 276 31.24 44.60 -0.08
N GLN A 277 30.06 45.19 0.00
CA GLN A 277 28.77 44.63 0.37
C GLN A 277 28.53 43.28 -0.33
N VAL A 278 28.13 42.28 0.46
CA VAL A 278 27.60 41.03 -0.05
C VAL A 278 26.17 41.30 -0.49
N ALA A 279 25.92 41.11 -1.79
CA ALA A 279 24.58 41.10 -2.36
C ALA A 279 23.74 40.01 -1.68
N GLU A 280 22.54 40.38 -1.23
CA GLU A 280 21.51 39.47 -0.77
C GLU A 280 21.24 38.41 -1.85
N ALA A 281 21.38 37.15 -1.47
CA ALA A 281 20.99 36.03 -2.31
C ALA A 281 19.46 35.90 -2.26
N ASP A 282 18.84 35.99 -3.44
CA ASP A 282 17.41 35.89 -3.67
C ASP A 282 16.73 34.68 -3.00
N LEU A 283 15.50 34.91 -2.53
CA LEU A 283 14.58 33.93 -1.96
C LEU A 283 14.30 32.72 -2.89
N PRO A 284 13.96 31.54 -2.34
CA PRO A 284 13.61 30.35 -3.14
C PRO A 284 12.32 30.57 -3.97
N GLY A 285 12.40 30.20 -5.26
CA GLY A 285 11.46 30.57 -6.33
C GLY A 285 10.01 30.06 -6.27
N SER A 286 9.56 29.45 -5.17
CA SER A 286 8.14 29.10 -4.98
C SER A 286 7.28 30.35 -4.76
N LEU A 287 7.83 31.38 -4.08
CA LEU A 287 7.13 32.64 -3.80
C LEU A 287 7.00 33.56 -5.03
N SER A 288 7.93 33.47 -5.99
CA SER A 288 7.89 34.29 -7.21
C SER A 288 6.75 33.93 -8.17
N ARG A 289 6.08 32.78 -8.00
CA ARG A 289 4.92 32.39 -8.83
C ARG A 289 3.60 33.05 -8.42
N LEU A 290 3.57 33.81 -7.33
CA LEU A 290 2.38 34.50 -6.83
C LEU A 290 2.18 35.90 -7.45
N THR A 291 3.04 36.34 -8.37
CA THR A 291 2.84 37.59 -9.11
C THR A 291 1.77 37.43 -10.20
N LEU A 292 0.60 37.99 -9.97
CA LEU A 292 -0.51 38.09 -10.93
C LEU A 292 -0.10 38.90 -12.17
N GLU A 293 -0.01 38.28 -13.35
CA GLU A 293 -0.04 39.02 -14.62
C GLU A 293 -1.49 39.39 -14.95
N SER A 294 -1.86 40.65 -14.70
CA SER A 294 -3.13 41.21 -15.18
C SER A 294 -3.02 41.57 -16.66
N SER A 295 -3.72 40.84 -17.53
CA SER A 295 -3.98 41.22 -18.90
C SER A 295 -5.33 41.94 -19.01
N ALA A 296 -5.31 43.27 -19.14
CA ALA A 296 -6.36 44.05 -19.79
C ALA A 296 -5.89 45.49 -20.05
N ALA A 297 -6.23 46.02 -21.22
CA ALA A 297 -5.82 47.30 -21.76
C ALA A 297 -6.48 48.52 -21.07
N GLY A 298 -5.74 49.63 -21.00
CA GLY A 298 -6.30 51.00 -20.98
C GLY A 298 -6.16 51.81 -19.68
N VAL A 299 -5.15 52.69 -19.65
CA VAL A 299 -5.13 54.09 -19.14
C VAL A 299 -5.66 54.38 -17.71
N GLU A 300 -4.78 54.56 -16.72
CA GLU A 300 -4.37 55.82 -16.05
C GLU A 300 -3.49 55.52 -14.81
N GLU A 301 -2.53 56.41 -14.54
CA GLU A 301 -1.49 56.31 -13.51
C GLU A 301 -2.05 56.33 -12.08
N GLY A 302 -1.62 55.36 -11.26
CA GLY A 302 -1.76 55.36 -9.81
C GLY A 302 -0.92 54.24 -9.21
N GLY A 303 0.08 54.58 -8.39
CA GLY A 303 1.14 53.68 -7.92
C GLY A 303 0.64 52.36 -7.32
N ALA A 304 1.10 51.24 -7.89
CA ALA A 304 0.86 49.92 -7.36
C ALA A 304 1.81 49.66 -6.16
N GLU A 305 1.26 49.74 -4.95
CA GLU A 305 1.85 49.09 -3.79
C GLU A 305 1.94 47.58 -4.07
N GLN A 306 3.15 47.03 -3.98
CA GLN A 306 3.40 45.59 -3.97
C GLN A 306 2.65 45.00 -2.77
N ALA A 307 1.52 44.32 -3.03
CA ALA A 307 0.80 43.57 -2.02
C ALA A 307 1.65 42.38 -1.57
N VAL A 308 2.43 42.56 -0.51
CA VAL A 308 3.04 41.48 0.24
C VAL A 308 1.90 40.67 0.85
N LEU A 309 1.79 39.39 0.49
CA LEU A 309 0.88 38.45 1.13
C LEU A 309 1.27 38.32 2.61
N GLU A 310 0.61 39.07 3.49
CA GLU A 310 0.75 38.93 4.93
C GLU A 310 0.26 37.53 5.34
N VAL A 311 1.19 36.67 5.73
CA VAL A 311 0.90 35.35 6.26
C VAL A 311 0.38 35.52 7.69
N PRO A 312 -0.72 34.86 8.08
CA PRO A 312 -1.22 34.92 9.45
C PRO A 312 -0.15 34.50 10.47
N ASP A 313 -0.22 35.06 11.68
CA ASP A 313 0.67 34.74 12.81
C ASP A 313 0.51 33.26 13.24
N THR A 314 1.16 32.37 12.50
CA THR A 314 1.18 30.92 12.76
C THR A 314 1.93 30.59 14.05
N ALA A 315 2.75 31.51 14.59
CA ALA A 315 3.49 31.29 15.83
C ALA A 315 2.56 31.14 17.04
N ALA A 316 1.40 31.81 17.04
CA ALA A 316 0.37 31.63 18.07
C ALA A 316 -0.28 30.23 18.03
N LEU A 317 -0.39 29.63 16.85
CA LEU A 317 -1.04 28.32 16.64
C LEU A 317 -0.06 27.14 16.82
N LEU A 318 1.22 27.37 16.52
CA LEU A 318 2.26 26.35 16.50
C LEU A 318 3.46 26.79 17.32
N PRO A 319 3.40 26.70 18.66
CA PRO A 319 4.46 27.22 19.53
C PRO A 319 5.80 26.50 19.37
N LEU A 320 5.81 25.29 18.80
CA LEU A 320 7.03 24.51 18.55
C LEU A 320 7.43 24.50 17.08
N HIS A 321 6.83 25.34 16.24
CA HIS A 321 7.19 25.50 14.84
C HIS A 321 7.84 26.86 14.61
N ASP A 322 8.91 26.86 13.81
CA ASP A 322 9.75 28.03 13.57
C ASP A 322 10.23 27.96 12.11
N PRO A 323 9.66 28.78 11.21
CA PRO A 323 9.94 28.72 9.77
C PRO A 323 11.41 28.99 9.43
N ASP A 324 12.05 29.95 10.09
CA ASP A 324 13.46 30.29 9.85
C ASP A 324 14.37 29.14 10.27
N LEU A 325 14.11 28.58 11.46
CA LEU A 325 14.84 27.41 11.94
C LEU A 325 14.61 26.18 11.05
N TYR A 326 13.39 26.01 10.53
CA TYR A 326 13.08 24.94 9.58
C TYR A 326 13.93 25.07 8.32
N ILE A 327 14.05 26.27 7.74
CA ILE A 327 14.91 26.52 6.57
C ILE A 327 16.37 26.21 6.86
N ASP A 328 16.88 26.61 8.02
CA ASP A 328 18.24 26.26 8.44
C ASP A 328 18.43 24.75 8.59
N MET A 329 17.38 24.02 8.99
CA MET A 329 17.43 22.57 9.06
C MET A 329 17.46 21.96 7.66
N THR A 330 16.68 22.49 6.72
CA THR A 330 16.63 22.05 5.32
C THR A 330 17.96 22.27 4.61
N LYS A 331 18.61 23.43 4.79
CA LYS A 331 19.90 23.77 4.14
C LYS A 331 21.01 22.76 4.45
N VAL A 332 20.98 22.14 5.62
CA VAL A 332 21.98 21.16 6.07
C VAL A 332 21.49 19.71 6.00
N THR A 333 20.33 19.47 5.38
CA THR A 333 19.78 18.14 5.14
C THR A 333 20.21 17.66 3.76
N HIS A 334 20.81 16.47 3.69
CA HIS A 334 21.31 15.89 2.46
C HIS A 334 20.30 14.91 1.87
N SER A 335 19.92 15.12 0.60
CA SER A 335 19.03 14.27 -0.17
C SER A 335 19.75 13.68 -1.38
N VAL A 336 19.26 12.54 -1.89
CA VAL A 336 19.79 11.92 -3.11
C VAL A 336 19.45 12.79 -4.35
N PRO A 337 18.17 13.08 -4.65
CA PRO A 337 17.85 14.17 -5.54
C PRO A 337 18.01 15.49 -4.77
N ARG A 338 18.74 16.47 -5.29
CA ARG A 338 18.83 17.79 -4.66
C ARG A 338 17.48 18.49 -4.83
N TYR A 339 16.73 18.63 -3.75
CA TYR A 339 15.49 19.39 -3.75
C TYR A 339 15.80 20.89 -3.72
N SER A 340 15.17 21.67 -4.60
CA SER A 340 15.36 23.12 -4.73
C SER A 340 14.27 23.93 -4.03
N GLU A 341 13.19 23.28 -3.63
CA GLU A 341 12.00 23.93 -3.08
C GLU A 341 11.63 23.38 -1.70
N VAL A 342 10.86 24.18 -0.98
CA VAL A 342 10.28 23.81 0.31
C VAL A 342 8.77 23.83 0.18
N ALA A 343 8.13 22.73 0.59
CA ALA A 343 6.67 22.66 0.57
C ALA A 343 6.08 23.62 1.61
N TYR A 344 5.11 24.43 1.19
CA TYR A 344 4.44 25.41 2.04
C TYR A 344 3.94 24.83 3.38
N PRO A 345 3.30 23.62 3.44
CA PRO A 345 2.81 23.06 4.70
C PRO A 345 3.90 22.67 5.69
N ASP A 346 5.13 22.47 5.21
CA ASP A 346 6.27 22.13 6.06
C ASP A 346 7.02 23.39 6.51
N TYR A 347 7.11 24.41 5.65
CA TYR A 347 7.72 25.70 5.99
C TYR A 347 6.92 26.48 7.03
N PHE A 348 5.61 26.65 6.83
CA PHE A 348 4.73 27.37 7.77
C PHE A 348 4.15 26.48 8.88
N GLY A 349 4.31 25.16 8.73
CA GLY A 349 3.71 24.18 9.63
C GLY A 349 2.21 24.04 9.42
N HIS A 350 1.62 23.12 10.17
CA HIS A 350 0.20 22.79 10.07
C HIS A 350 -0.36 22.26 11.39
N VAL A 351 -1.65 22.48 11.61
CA VAL A 351 -2.38 22.03 12.80
C VAL A 351 -3.36 20.91 12.46
N ALA A 352 -3.77 20.17 13.50
CA ALA A 352 -4.85 19.20 13.38
C ALA A 352 -6.17 19.91 13.01
N PRO A 353 -7.06 19.26 12.23
CA PRO A 353 -8.42 19.73 12.04
C PRO A 353 -9.15 19.94 13.38
N SER A 354 -9.98 20.98 13.46
CA SER A 354 -10.73 21.32 14.68
C SER A 354 -11.90 20.36 14.93
N SER A 355 -12.50 19.83 13.87
CA SER A 355 -13.62 18.89 13.92
C SER A 355 -13.16 17.46 13.60
N PRO A 356 -13.68 16.44 14.30
CA PRO A 356 -13.46 15.06 13.93
C PRO A 356 -14.00 14.74 12.54
N GLU A 357 -13.24 13.98 11.76
CA GLU A 357 -13.60 13.61 10.40
C GLU A 357 -14.09 12.15 10.36
N PRO A 358 -15.30 11.86 9.87
CA PRO A 358 -15.80 10.49 9.79
C PRO A 358 -15.04 9.66 8.74
N ILE A 359 -14.98 8.35 8.96
CA ILE A 359 -14.56 7.38 7.95
C ILE A 359 -15.61 7.39 6.83
N LEU A 360 -15.18 7.54 5.58
CA LEU A 360 -16.08 7.66 4.44
C LEU A 360 -16.83 6.35 4.16
N ASP A 361 -18.16 6.45 4.02
CA ASP A 361 -18.96 5.34 3.53
C ASP A 361 -18.74 5.13 2.03
N ARG A 362 -18.29 3.93 1.68
CA ARG A 362 -17.99 3.60 0.28
C ARG A 362 -19.28 3.30 -0.48
N ALA A 363 -19.60 4.13 -1.46
CA ALA A 363 -20.72 3.89 -2.37
C ALA A 363 -20.56 2.55 -3.13
N TYR A 364 -21.65 1.78 -3.17
CA TYR A 364 -21.68 0.49 -3.85
C TYR A 364 -21.48 0.68 -5.37
N GLY A 365 -20.65 -0.18 -5.97
CA GLY A 365 -20.44 -0.20 -7.42
C GLY A 365 -19.39 0.77 -7.97
N VAL A 366 -18.86 1.73 -7.19
CA VAL A 366 -17.84 2.70 -7.65
C VAL A 366 -16.66 2.01 -8.35
N GLN A 367 -16.08 0.98 -7.73
CA GLN A 367 -14.98 0.23 -8.34
C GLN A 367 -15.36 -0.43 -9.67
N ARG A 368 -16.58 -0.95 -9.78
CA ARG A 368 -17.06 -1.53 -11.03
C ARG A 368 -17.14 -0.46 -12.12
N THR A 369 -17.68 0.72 -11.78
CA THR A 369 -17.76 1.87 -12.67
C THR A 369 -16.37 2.32 -13.14
N LYS A 370 -15.41 2.48 -12.22
CA LYS A 370 -14.04 2.91 -12.57
C LYS A 370 -13.32 1.88 -13.46
N ILE A 371 -13.49 0.58 -13.19
CA ILE A 371 -12.96 -0.47 -14.07
C ILE A 371 -13.56 -0.39 -15.48
N PHE A 372 -14.86 -0.12 -15.62
CA PHE A 372 -15.45 0.06 -16.95
C PHE A 372 -14.92 1.30 -17.66
N GLN A 373 -14.74 2.42 -16.95
CA GLN A 373 -14.12 3.62 -17.51
C GLN A 373 -12.70 3.35 -17.99
N ASP A 374 -11.89 2.59 -17.23
CA ASP A 374 -10.54 2.20 -17.66
C ASP A 374 -10.55 1.29 -18.90
N ILE A 375 -11.56 0.42 -19.03
CA ILE A 375 -11.74 -0.42 -20.22
C ILE A 375 -12.19 0.42 -21.42
N GLU A 376 -13.06 1.40 -21.21
CA GLU A 376 -13.54 2.33 -22.23
C GLU A 376 -12.38 3.11 -22.88
N ARG A 377 -11.38 3.52 -22.08
CA ARG A 377 -10.12 4.12 -22.59
C ARG A 377 -9.43 3.27 -23.67
N LEU A 378 -9.62 1.95 -23.63
CA LEU A 378 -9.01 1.01 -24.58
C LEU A 378 -9.84 0.78 -25.84
N ILE A 379 -11.15 1.02 -25.74
CA ILE A 379 -12.09 0.82 -26.84
C ILE A 379 -12.21 2.11 -27.67
N HIS A 380 -12.10 3.27 -27.02
CA HIS A 380 -12.20 4.60 -27.62
C HIS A 380 -10.88 5.37 -27.46
N PRO A 381 -9.82 5.00 -28.20
CA PRO A 381 -8.51 5.64 -28.07
C PRO A 381 -8.50 7.12 -28.49
N ASN A 382 -9.44 7.54 -29.33
CA ASN A 382 -9.57 8.94 -29.79
C ASN A 382 -9.98 9.89 -28.65
N ASP A 383 -10.50 9.38 -27.53
CA ASP A 383 -10.90 10.17 -26.37
C ASP A 383 -9.73 10.44 -25.40
N ILE A 384 -8.53 9.96 -25.72
CA ILE A 384 -7.35 9.99 -24.85
C ILE A 384 -6.36 11.06 -25.34
N LEU A 385 -6.00 11.98 -24.45
CA LEU A 385 -5.01 13.04 -24.72
C LEU A 385 -3.57 12.52 -24.60
N ASP A 386 -3.27 11.77 -23.52
CA ASP A 386 -1.93 11.23 -23.20
C ASP A 386 -0.80 12.29 -23.12
N LYS A 387 -1.13 13.51 -22.64
CA LYS A 387 -0.18 14.63 -22.51
C LYS A 387 0.59 14.48 -21.19
N VAL A 388 1.91 14.36 -21.25
CA VAL A 388 2.77 14.42 -20.05
C VAL A 388 2.84 15.87 -19.59
N VAL A 389 2.38 16.14 -18.37
CA VAL A 389 2.31 17.51 -17.80
C VAL A 389 3.30 17.72 -16.66
N TYR A 390 3.87 16.63 -16.14
CA TYR A 390 4.95 16.65 -15.15
C TYR A 390 5.80 15.40 -15.29
N ASP A 391 7.11 15.56 -15.29
CA ASP A 391 8.08 14.48 -15.32
C ASP A 391 9.32 14.90 -14.53
N LEU A 392 9.55 14.24 -13.40
CA LEU A 392 10.67 14.52 -12.51
C LEU A 392 12.03 14.26 -13.18
N ASP A 393 12.07 13.39 -14.19
CA ASP A 393 13.29 13.02 -14.91
C ASP A 393 13.66 14.06 -16.00
N VAL A 394 12.81 15.07 -16.26
CA VAL A 394 12.99 16.05 -17.34
C VAL A 394 12.88 17.48 -16.79
N GLU A 395 14.01 18.18 -16.70
CA GLU A 395 14.09 19.55 -16.14
C GLU A 395 13.23 20.58 -16.89
N SER A 396 12.97 20.35 -18.19
CA SER A 396 12.11 21.19 -19.02
C SER A 396 11.10 20.32 -19.75
N CYS A 397 10.00 19.96 -19.08
CA CYS A 397 8.90 19.30 -19.77
C CYS A 397 8.38 20.27 -20.86
N PRO A 398 8.31 19.88 -22.14
CA PRO A 398 7.76 20.73 -23.20
C PRO A 398 6.23 20.77 -23.08
N ALA A 399 5.73 21.28 -21.96
CA ALA A 399 4.34 21.65 -21.85
C ALA A 399 4.18 22.96 -22.62
N ILE A 400 3.57 22.88 -23.80
CA ILE A 400 2.87 24.04 -24.36
C ILE A 400 1.87 24.45 -23.27
N ASP A 401 2.14 25.56 -22.59
CA ASP A 401 1.25 26.14 -21.58
C ASP A 401 0.04 26.73 -22.32
N ASP A 402 -0.96 25.88 -22.52
CA ASP A 402 -2.26 26.24 -23.05
C ASP A 402 -3.18 26.81 -21.95
N GLY A 403 -2.69 26.95 -20.71
CA GLY A 403 -3.47 27.39 -19.55
C GLY A 403 -4.61 26.44 -19.16
N GLU A 404 -4.66 25.23 -19.74
CA GLU A 404 -5.77 24.29 -19.54
C GLU A 404 -5.46 23.11 -18.61
N ALA A 405 -4.19 22.74 -18.45
CA ALA A 405 -3.76 21.59 -17.65
C ALA A 405 -3.35 21.97 -16.22
N LEU A 406 -3.53 21.02 -15.29
CA LEU A 406 -2.98 21.15 -13.93
C LEU A 406 -1.45 21.09 -13.97
N LYS A 407 -0.82 21.90 -13.12
CA LYS A 407 0.62 21.89 -12.85
C LYS A 407 0.88 21.03 -11.62
N PHE A 408 1.98 20.27 -11.62
CA PHE A 408 2.37 19.38 -10.51
C PHE A 408 3.81 19.65 -10.10
N ASN A 409 4.13 19.37 -8.83
CA ASN A 409 5.48 19.43 -8.31
C ASN A 409 5.68 18.46 -7.14
N SER A 410 6.89 17.94 -6.98
CA SER A 410 7.30 17.08 -5.87
C SER A 410 8.79 17.24 -5.51
N GLN A 411 9.44 18.33 -5.97
CA GLN A 411 10.86 18.61 -5.78
C GLN A 411 11.16 19.27 -4.41
N PHE A 412 10.64 18.65 -3.35
CA PHE A 412 10.80 19.09 -1.96
C PHE A 412 10.98 17.87 -1.04
N GLU A 413 11.42 18.10 0.19
CA GLU A 413 11.66 17.04 1.18
C GLU A 413 10.42 16.14 1.38
N SER A 414 10.61 14.82 1.41
CA SER A 414 9.55 13.81 1.46
C SER A 414 8.59 13.79 0.25
N GLY A 415 8.78 14.65 -0.74
CA GLY A 415 8.02 14.68 -1.99
C GLY A 415 8.13 13.37 -2.75
N ASN A 416 7.00 12.82 -3.18
CA ASN A 416 6.95 11.62 -4.02
C ASN A 416 5.79 11.70 -5.01
N LEU A 417 6.15 12.13 -6.21
CA LEU A 417 5.43 11.94 -7.47
C LEU A 417 6.49 11.99 -8.55
N ARG A 418 6.51 11.03 -9.46
CA ARG A 418 7.51 10.99 -10.52
C ARG A 418 6.98 11.53 -11.84
N LYS A 419 5.74 11.22 -12.18
CA LYS A 419 5.13 11.63 -13.45
C LYS A 419 3.64 11.85 -13.32
N ALA A 420 3.12 12.88 -13.99
CA ALA A 420 1.69 13.09 -14.17
C ALA A 420 1.37 13.18 -15.66
N ILE A 421 0.37 12.41 -16.07
CA ILE A 421 -0.07 12.29 -17.47
C ILE A 421 -1.54 12.64 -17.53
N GLN A 422 -1.90 13.69 -18.27
CA GLN A 422 -3.27 14.08 -18.55
C GLN A 422 -3.86 13.13 -19.59
N ILE A 423 -4.77 12.26 -19.15
CA ILE A 423 -5.38 11.21 -19.97
C ILE A 423 -6.66 11.72 -20.63
N ARG A 424 -7.45 12.53 -19.91
CA ARG A 424 -8.59 13.29 -20.44
C ARG A 424 -8.56 14.69 -19.84
N LYS A 425 -9.44 15.59 -20.30
CA LYS A 425 -9.45 17.01 -19.91
C LYS A 425 -9.27 17.25 -18.39
N PHE A 426 -9.98 16.49 -17.55
CA PHE A 426 -9.91 16.60 -16.08
C PHE A 426 -9.49 15.29 -15.39
N GLU A 427 -8.63 14.50 -16.04
CA GLU A 427 -8.28 13.17 -15.58
C GLU A 427 -6.80 12.88 -15.76
N TYR A 428 -6.13 12.51 -14.66
CA TYR A 428 -4.69 12.37 -14.59
C TYR A 428 -4.29 10.99 -14.08
N ASP A 429 -3.42 10.31 -14.83
CA ASP A 429 -2.72 9.12 -14.34
C ASP A 429 -1.39 9.58 -13.72
N LEU A 430 -1.18 9.20 -12.45
CA LEU A 430 -0.04 9.56 -11.62
C LEU A 430 0.84 8.34 -11.37
N ILE A 431 2.15 8.54 -11.45
CA ILE A 431 3.15 7.48 -11.24
C ILE A 431 4.05 7.91 -10.09
N LEU A 432 4.07 7.10 -9.03
CA LEU A 432 4.95 7.31 -7.88
C LEU A 432 6.37 6.85 -8.18
N ASN A 433 7.33 7.42 -7.47
CA ASN A 433 8.68 6.86 -7.46
C ASN A 433 8.75 5.59 -6.59
N ALA A 434 9.62 4.67 -6.96
CA ALA A 434 10.00 3.55 -6.09
C ALA A 434 10.88 4.09 -4.95
N ASP A 435 11.07 3.29 -3.91
CA ASP A 435 12.10 3.60 -2.92
C ASP A 435 13.49 3.64 -3.58
N ILE A 436 14.37 4.51 -3.10
CA ILE A 436 15.73 4.64 -3.65
C ILE A 436 16.45 3.29 -3.56
N ASN A 437 17.21 2.96 -4.62
CA ASN A 437 17.91 1.68 -4.77
C ASN A 437 16.98 0.45 -4.76
N SER A 438 15.69 0.64 -5.00
CA SER A 438 14.68 -0.41 -5.12
C SER A 438 13.84 -0.26 -6.39
N ASN A 439 13.15 -1.34 -6.77
CA ASN A 439 12.12 -1.33 -7.82
C ASN A 439 10.73 -1.61 -7.22
N HIS A 440 10.59 -1.41 -5.92
CA HIS A 440 9.43 -1.81 -5.12
C HIS A 440 8.93 -0.67 -4.24
N TYR A 441 7.84 -0.93 -3.51
CA TYR A 441 7.32 -0.12 -2.40
C TYR A 441 6.60 1.18 -2.78
N HIS A 442 5.99 1.22 -3.97
CA HIS A 442 5.12 2.32 -4.40
C HIS A 442 3.84 2.42 -3.53
N GLN A 443 3.82 3.38 -2.59
CA GLN A 443 2.67 3.59 -1.71
C GLN A 443 2.60 5.01 -1.12
N TRP A 444 3.74 5.56 -0.67
CA TRP A 444 3.81 6.94 -0.18
C TRP A 444 3.71 7.91 -1.36
N PHE A 445 2.91 8.96 -1.21
CA PHE A 445 2.82 10.06 -2.14
C PHE A 445 2.72 11.36 -1.38
N TYR A 446 3.40 12.39 -1.90
CA TYR A 446 3.32 13.76 -1.41
C TYR A 446 3.69 14.67 -2.57
N PHE A 447 2.74 15.48 -3.06
CA PHE A 447 2.94 16.32 -4.23
C PHE A 447 2.03 17.55 -4.21
N GLU A 448 2.46 18.59 -4.88
CA GLU A 448 1.77 19.85 -5.11
C GLU A 448 0.96 19.79 -6.42
N VAL A 449 -0.16 20.49 -6.46
CA VAL A 449 -1.04 20.70 -7.61
C VAL A 449 -1.48 22.17 -7.66
N SER A 450 -1.41 22.78 -8.83
CA SER A 450 -1.90 24.15 -9.09
C SER A 450 -2.51 24.27 -10.49
N GLY A 451 -3.08 25.44 -10.82
CA GLY A 451 -3.74 25.68 -12.12
C GLY A 451 -5.13 25.05 -12.24
N MET A 452 -5.79 24.79 -11.10
CA MET A 452 -7.13 24.21 -11.03
C MET A 452 -8.23 25.21 -11.38
N ARG A 453 -9.34 24.69 -11.93
CA ARG A 453 -10.57 25.43 -12.18
C ARG A 453 -11.57 25.19 -11.07
N LEU A 454 -12.19 26.28 -10.59
CA LEU A 454 -13.18 26.25 -9.53
C LEU A 454 -14.44 25.47 -9.96
N GLY A 455 -14.97 24.63 -9.07
CA GLY A 455 -16.19 23.84 -9.31
C GLY A 455 -16.03 22.68 -10.30
N VAL A 456 -14.82 22.44 -10.83
CA VAL A 456 -14.54 21.32 -11.73
C VAL A 456 -14.05 20.11 -10.93
N ALA A 457 -14.59 18.94 -11.24
CA ALA A 457 -14.16 17.67 -10.65
C ALA A 457 -12.95 17.11 -11.41
N TYR A 458 -11.81 17.03 -10.72
CA TYR A 458 -10.58 16.45 -11.23
C TYR A 458 -10.39 15.03 -10.70
N ARG A 459 -10.12 14.08 -11.60
CA ARG A 459 -9.86 12.68 -11.24
C ARG A 459 -8.37 12.38 -11.28
N PHE A 460 -7.84 11.85 -10.19
CA PHE A 460 -6.46 11.38 -10.07
C PHE A 460 -6.43 9.86 -9.95
N ASN A 461 -5.55 9.20 -10.70
CA ASN A 461 -5.34 7.75 -10.66
C ASN A 461 -3.87 7.45 -10.38
N ILE A 462 -3.52 6.99 -9.18
CA ILE A 462 -2.17 6.50 -8.89
C ILE A 462 -2.07 5.06 -9.36
N ILE A 463 -1.36 4.82 -10.47
CA ILE A 463 -1.48 3.58 -11.26
C ILE A 463 -0.43 2.50 -10.96
N ASN A 464 0.58 2.77 -10.13
CA ASN A 464 1.66 1.82 -9.85
C ASN A 464 1.68 1.29 -8.42
N CYS A 465 0.55 1.31 -7.70
CA CYS A 465 0.49 0.73 -6.36
C CYS A 465 0.70 -0.80 -6.39
N GLU A 466 1.27 -1.37 -5.34
CA GLU A 466 1.63 -2.80 -5.32
C GLU A 466 0.80 -3.70 -4.41
N LYS A 467 0.22 -3.13 -3.35
CA LYS A 467 -0.50 -3.90 -2.34
C LYS A 467 -1.78 -4.46 -2.95
N ALA A 468 -2.19 -5.66 -2.53
CA ALA A 468 -3.41 -6.26 -3.08
C ALA A 468 -4.71 -5.56 -2.63
N ASN A 469 -4.63 -4.76 -1.56
CA ASN A 469 -5.75 -4.07 -0.96
C ASN A 469 -5.23 -2.84 -0.18
N SER A 470 -6.12 -1.88 0.09
CA SER A 470 -5.79 -0.64 0.80
C SER A 470 -6.95 -0.19 1.70
N GLN A 471 -6.63 0.59 2.75
CA GLN A 471 -7.62 1.22 3.62
C GLN A 471 -8.54 2.22 2.89
N PHE A 472 -8.14 2.69 1.71
CA PHE A 472 -9.02 3.49 0.83
C PHE A 472 -10.29 2.73 0.41
N ASN A 473 -10.27 1.38 0.37
CA ASN A 473 -11.50 0.60 0.15
C ASN A 473 -12.40 0.51 1.39
N TYR A 474 -11.94 1.01 2.54
CA TYR A 474 -12.60 0.94 3.85
C TYR A 474 -12.80 2.33 4.47
N GLY A 475 -12.86 3.37 3.62
CA GLY A 475 -13.26 4.73 4.00
C GLY A 475 -12.14 5.67 4.38
N MET A 476 -10.86 5.27 4.27
CA MET A 476 -9.75 6.22 4.34
C MET A 476 -9.87 7.23 3.19
N GLN A 477 -9.57 8.49 3.48
CA GLN A 477 -9.48 9.56 2.48
C GLN A 477 -8.06 10.10 2.36
N VAL A 478 -7.75 10.68 1.20
CA VAL A 478 -6.48 11.39 0.97
C VAL A 478 -6.49 12.69 1.77
N LEU A 479 -5.32 13.19 2.13
CA LEU A 479 -5.20 14.50 2.76
C LEU A 479 -4.89 15.56 1.71
N MET A 480 -5.53 16.72 1.84
CA MET A 480 -5.24 17.90 1.05
C MET A 480 -4.94 19.09 1.97
N TYR A 481 -3.94 19.88 1.61
CA TYR A 481 -3.65 21.17 2.22
C TYR A 481 -3.84 22.26 1.16
N SER A 482 -4.62 23.29 1.46
CA SER A 482 -4.82 24.46 0.59
C SER A 482 -4.01 25.63 1.16
N VAL A 483 -3.18 26.24 0.31
CA VAL A 483 -2.40 27.43 0.69
C VAL A 483 -3.34 28.62 0.92
N GLN A 484 -4.39 28.76 0.11
CA GLN A 484 -5.41 29.80 0.30
C GLN A 484 -6.14 29.65 1.65
N ASP A 485 -6.53 28.44 2.05
CA ASP A 485 -7.11 28.21 3.38
C ASP A 485 -6.12 28.52 4.51
N ALA A 486 -4.84 28.18 4.32
CA ALA A 486 -3.79 28.47 5.28
C ALA A 486 -3.59 29.97 5.50
N ILE A 487 -3.52 30.75 4.41
CA ILE A 487 -3.46 32.22 4.45
C ILE A 487 -4.72 32.79 5.12
N GLY A 488 -5.89 32.16 4.88
CA GLY A 488 -7.14 32.46 5.57
C GLY A 488 -7.22 32.03 7.04
N GLY A 489 -6.10 31.65 7.67
CA GLY A 489 -6.00 31.27 9.08
C GLY A 489 -6.34 29.81 9.39
N ARG A 490 -6.43 28.93 8.38
CA ARG A 490 -6.71 27.50 8.53
C ARG A 490 -5.59 26.63 7.94
N PRO A 491 -4.36 26.63 8.51
CA PRO A 491 -3.23 25.83 8.02
C PRO A 491 -3.41 24.35 8.39
N GLN A 492 -4.36 23.68 7.74
CA GLN A 492 -4.81 22.33 8.10
C GLN A 492 -4.71 21.38 6.91
N TRP A 493 -4.32 20.14 7.21
CA TRP A 493 -4.54 19.03 6.30
C TRP A 493 -5.94 18.47 6.52
N VAL A 494 -6.78 18.53 5.49
CA VAL A 494 -8.18 18.05 5.54
C VAL A 494 -8.34 16.77 4.72
N ARG A 495 -9.18 15.85 5.20
CA ARG A 495 -9.56 14.65 4.44
C ARG A 495 -10.45 15.04 3.28
N THR A 496 -10.07 14.63 2.08
CA THR A 496 -10.80 14.96 0.85
C THR A 496 -10.91 13.77 -0.10
N GLY A 497 -11.64 14.00 -1.18
CA GLY A 497 -11.83 13.05 -2.25
C GLY A 497 -13.16 12.33 -2.15
N GLN A 498 -13.76 12.13 -3.32
CA GLN A 498 -14.95 11.32 -3.57
C GLN A 498 -14.60 10.21 -4.57
N ASP A 499 -15.54 9.27 -4.78
CA ASP A 499 -15.36 8.16 -5.73
C ASP A 499 -14.10 7.34 -5.48
N ILE A 500 -13.67 7.28 -4.22
CA ILE A 500 -12.42 6.65 -3.84
C ILE A 500 -12.52 5.14 -4.01
N CYS A 501 -11.59 4.56 -4.75
CA CYS A 501 -11.44 3.11 -4.78
C CYS A 501 -10.03 2.64 -5.09
N TYR A 502 -9.73 1.43 -4.63
CA TYR A 502 -8.47 0.75 -4.85
C TYR A 502 -8.71 -0.60 -5.53
N TYR A 503 -8.17 -0.77 -6.73
CA TYR A 503 -8.44 -1.95 -7.55
C TYR A 503 -7.23 -2.40 -8.33
N LYS A 504 -7.15 -3.70 -8.60
CA LYS A 504 -6.12 -4.24 -9.49
C LYS A 504 -6.27 -3.55 -10.84
N ASN A 505 -5.18 -3.15 -11.48
CA ASN A 505 -5.20 -2.58 -12.83
C ASN A 505 -4.49 -3.49 -13.85
N HIS A 506 -4.49 -3.05 -15.10
CA HIS A 506 -3.98 -3.82 -16.22
C HIS A 506 -2.48 -3.63 -16.47
N PHE A 507 -1.83 -2.69 -15.77
CA PHE A 507 -0.40 -2.44 -15.90
C PHE A 507 0.39 -3.61 -15.31
N SER A 508 1.26 -4.20 -16.13
CA SER A 508 2.05 -5.37 -15.72
C SER A 508 3.35 -4.94 -15.06
N ARG A 509 3.73 -5.66 -14.00
CA ARG A 509 5.03 -5.51 -13.34
C ARG A 509 6.09 -6.23 -14.16
N SER A 510 7.24 -5.59 -14.36
CA SER A 510 8.40 -6.27 -14.94
C SER A 510 8.85 -7.43 -14.04
N SER A 511 9.53 -8.43 -14.60
CA SER A 511 10.02 -9.57 -13.80
C SER A 511 10.93 -9.11 -12.65
N MET A 512 11.71 -8.06 -12.87
CA MET A 512 12.57 -7.45 -11.83
C MET A 512 11.73 -6.76 -10.75
N ALA A 513 10.81 -5.87 -11.16
CA ALA A 513 9.90 -5.18 -10.25
C ALA A 513 8.86 -6.11 -9.60
N ALA A 514 8.84 -7.41 -9.89
CA ALA A 514 7.95 -8.40 -9.29
C ALA A 514 8.71 -9.45 -8.45
N GLY A 515 10.01 -9.23 -8.16
CA GLY A 515 10.84 -10.16 -7.39
C GLY A 515 11.05 -11.50 -8.12
N GLY A 516 11.26 -11.47 -9.43
CA GLY A 516 11.45 -12.64 -10.29
C GLY A 516 10.17 -13.33 -10.77
N GLN A 517 9.00 -12.90 -10.29
CA GLN A 517 7.71 -13.51 -10.68
C GLN A 517 7.12 -12.88 -11.95
N LYS A 518 6.72 -13.70 -12.92
CA LYS A 518 6.03 -13.23 -14.14
C LYS A 518 4.53 -13.09 -13.90
N GLY A 519 3.93 -11.99 -14.40
CA GLY A 519 2.48 -11.84 -14.50
C GLY A 519 1.77 -11.19 -13.31
N LYS A 520 2.50 -10.49 -12.41
CA LYS A 520 1.86 -9.60 -11.43
C LYS A 520 1.45 -8.28 -12.09
N SER A 521 0.32 -7.73 -11.67
CA SER A 521 -0.14 -6.40 -12.09
C SER A 521 0.00 -5.41 -10.96
N TYR A 522 0.05 -4.13 -11.29
CA TYR A 522 -0.13 -3.05 -10.33
C TYR A 522 -1.61 -2.89 -9.95
N TYR A 523 -1.84 -1.95 -9.04
CA TYR A 523 -3.14 -1.54 -8.54
C TYR A 523 -3.27 -0.03 -8.71
N THR A 524 -4.49 0.41 -9.01
CA THR A 524 -4.86 1.81 -9.10
C THR A 524 -5.55 2.24 -7.83
N MET A 525 -5.08 3.33 -7.25
CA MET A 525 -5.81 4.14 -6.28
C MET A 525 -6.39 5.35 -7.01
N THR A 526 -7.71 5.51 -7.03
CA THR A 526 -8.37 6.65 -7.67
C THR A 526 -9.17 7.46 -6.66
N PHE A 527 -9.19 8.78 -6.86
CA PHE A 527 -10.00 9.71 -6.09
C PHE A 527 -10.33 10.93 -6.96
N THR A 528 -11.48 11.55 -6.70
CA THR A 528 -11.95 12.74 -7.42
C THR A 528 -12.07 13.91 -6.46
N VAL A 529 -11.56 15.08 -6.84
CA VAL A 529 -11.54 16.29 -6.00
C VAL A 529 -12.12 17.45 -6.78
N THR A 530 -12.94 18.26 -6.11
CA THR A 530 -13.38 19.56 -6.60
C THR A 530 -12.70 20.62 -5.75
N PHE A 531 -12.01 21.56 -6.40
CA PHE A 531 -11.30 22.63 -5.71
C PHE A 531 -12.25 23.80 -5.42
N HIS A 532 -12.08 24.42 -4.24
CA HIS A 532 -12.96 25.48 -3.75
C HIS A 532 -12.40 26.88 -4.02
N HIS A 533 -11.08 26.99 -4.21
CA HIS A 533 -10.39 28.26 -4.43
C HIS A 533 -9.87 28.34 -5.86
N ARG A 534 -9.92 29.55 -6.42
CA ARG A 534 -9.28 29.88 -7.70
C ARG A 534 -7.81 30.18 -7.43
N ASP A 535 -6.93 29.80 -8.37
CA ASP A 535 -5.50 30.13 -8.30
C ASP A 535 -4.83 29.67 -6.98
N ASP A 536 -5.27 28.52 -6.47
CA ASP A 536 -4.73 27.91 -5.25
C ASP A 536 -3.51 27.03 -5.57
N VAL A 537 -2.72 26.77 -4.53
CA VAL A 537 -1.69 25.76 -4.51
C VAL A 537 -2.11 24.72 -3.47
N CYS A 538 -2.45 23.53 -3.95
CA CYS A 538 -2.88 22.44 -3.09
C CYS A 538 -1.81 21.36 -3.01
N TYR A 539 -1.60 20.82 -1.82
CA TYR A 539 -0.74 19.65 -1.63
C TYR A 539 -1.60 18.43 -1.32
N PHE A 540 -1.25 17.27 -1.89
CA PHE A 540 -1.87 15.99 -1.60
C PHE A 540 -0.86 15.04 -0.97
N THR A 541 -1.28 14.29 0.04
CA THR A 541 -0.41 13.33 0.71
C THR A 541 -1.14 12.07 1.19
N TYR A 542 -0.39 10.98 1.30
CA TYR A 542 -0.88 9.69 1.78
C TYR A 542 -1.31 9.74 3.25
N HIS A 543 -0.56 10.51 4.07
CA HIS A 543 -0.83 10.74 5.49
C HIS A 543 -0.10 12.01 5.96
N TYR A 544 -0.47 12.59 7.11
CA TYR A 544 0.12 13.83 7.65
C TYR A 544 1.65 13.77 7.61
N PRO A 545 2.33 14.60 6.80
CA PRO A 545 3.78 14.57 6.65
C PRO A 545 4.47 14.91 7.98
N TYR A 546 5.68 14.39 8.14
CA TYR A 546 6.56 14.74 9.24
C TYR A 546 7.97 14.55 8.72
N THR A 547 8.55 15.64 8.20
CA THR A 547 9.85 15.63 7.53
C THR A 547 11.00 15.49 8.54
N TYR A 548 12.20 15.17 8.08
CA TYR A 548 13.38 15.12 8.93
C TYR A 548 13.79 16.53 9.39
N SER A 549 13.64 17.54 8.52
CA SER A 549 13.85 18.94 8.91
C SER A 549 12.84 19.40 9.97
N THR A 550 11.56 18.99 9.86
CA THR A 550 10.56 19.19 10.92
C THR A 550 11.00 18.56 12.23
N LEU A 551 11.53 17.33 12.20
CA LEU A 551 12.05 16.66 13.39
C LEU A 551 13.17 17.48 14.05
N LYS A 552 14.22 17.84 13.29
CA LYS A 552 15.37 18.57 13.84
C LYS A 552 14.97 19.92 14.41
N MET A 553 14.11 20.65 13.71
CA MET A 553 13.57 21.93 14.17
C MET A 553 12.78 21.72 15.48
N HIS A 554 11.88 20.74 15.50
CA HIS A 554 11.08 20.42 16.68
C HIS A 554 11.95 20.05 17.88
N LEU A 555 13.01 19.25 17.71
CA LEU A 555 13.92 18.88 18.80
C LEU A 555 14.64 20.10 19.40
N ARG A 556 15.08 21.05 18.55
CA ARG A 556 15.68 22.31 19.02
C ARG A 556 14.69 23.16 19.81
N LYS A 557 13.48 23.38 19.28
CA LYS A 557 12.43 24.12 20.01
C LYS A 557 12.03 23.43 21.30
N LEU A 558 11.98 22.10 21.31
CA LEU A 558 11.69 21.32 22.50
C LEU A 558 12.78 21.47 23.56
N ALA A 559 14.05 21.51 23.14
CA ALA A 559 15.16 21.77 24.04
C ALA A 559 15.09 23.18 24.64
N GLU A 560 14.78 24.21 23.84
CA GLU A 560 14.59 25.58 24.31
C GLU A 560 13.43 25.71 25.30
N LYS A 561 12.30 25.06 25.03
CA LYS A 561 11.05 25.19 25.79
C LYS A 561 10.83 24.12 26.87
N ARG A 562 11.81 23.25 27.11
CA ARG A 562 11.70 22.17 28.12
C ARG A 562 11.39 22.75 29.50
N ALA A 563 10.59 22.02 30.29
CA ALA A 563 10.32 22.40 31.66
C ALA A 563 11.58 22.41 32.53
N GLU A 564 11.55 23.18 33.62
CA GLU A 564 12.61 23.19 34.62
C GLU A 564 12.82 21.78 35.21
N GLY A 565 14.08 21.46 35.56
CA GLY A 565 14.45 20.14 36.07
C GLY A 565 14.48 19.02 35.02
N VAL A 566 14.21 19.30 33.74
CA VAL A 566 14.38 18.32 32.65
C VAL A 566 15.86 18.25 32.24
N TYR A 567 16.46 17.06 32.39
CA TYR A 567 17.70 16.71 31.70
C TYR A 567 17.35 16.19 30.31
N LEU A 568 17.71 16.94 29.28
CA LEU A 568 17.62 16.57 27.88
C LEU A 568 19.01 16.68 27.25
N ARG A 569 19.50 15.58 26.69
CA ARG A 569 20.72 15.55 25.89
C ARG A 569 20.42 14.93 24.54
N GLU A 570 20.82 15.62 23.48
CA GLU A 570 20.83 15.12 22.12
C GLU A 570 22.27 14.75 21.74
N ASP A 571 22.45 13.51 21.30
CA ASP A 571 23.70 13.00 20.73
C ASP A 571 23.44 12.58 19.27
N ALA A 572 24.48 12.60 18.43
CA ALA A 572 24.45 11.94 17.13
C ALA A 572 24.76 10.45 17.32
N LEU A 573 23.78 9.57 17.11
CA LEU A 573 23.97 8.12 17.20
C LEU A 573 24.99 7.63 16.16
N CYS A 574 24.83 8.12 14.94
CA CYS A 574 25.66 7.85 13.78
C CYS A 574 25.28 8.81 12.64
N GLU A 575 26.08 8.81 11.59
CA GLU A 575 25.69 9.35 10.28
C GLU A 575 25.02 8.25 9.46
N THR A 576 23.99 8.63 8.71
CA THR A 576 23.29 7.75 7.77
C THR A 576 24.07 7.61 6.46
N LEU A 577 23.57 6.79 5.53
CA LEU A 577 24.19 6.62 4.21
C LEU A 577 24.22 7.92 3.40
N GLY A 578 23.21 8.77 3.57
CA GLY A 578 23.13 10.10 2.97
C GLY A 578 23.97 11.16 3.69
N GLY A 579 24.70 10.79 4.75
CA GLY A 579 25.47 11.74 5.56
C GLY A 579 24.59 12.64 6.44
N ASN A 580 23.37 12.21 6.78
CA ASN A 580 22.50 12.91 7.73
C ASN A 580 22.72 12.36 9.14
N SER A 581 22.57 13.19 10.18
CA SER A 581 22.69 12.74 11.56
C SER A 581 21.47 11.92 11.99
N CYS A 582 21.68 10.79 12.66
CA CYS A 582 20.62 10.04 13.33
C CYS A 582 20.57 10.46 14.82
N PRO A 583 19.58 11.24 15.27
CA PRO A 583 19.55 11.77 16.64
C PRO A 583 19.24 10.67 17.66
N LEU A 584 19.95 10.71 18.80
CA LEU A 584 19.67 9.94 20.01
C LEU A 584 19.41 10.91 21.16
N LEU A 585 18.23 10.80 21.76
CA LEU A 585 17.85 11.63 22.90
C LEU A 585 17.99 10.85 24.21
N THR A 586 18.49 11.53 25.23
CA THR A 586 18.45 11.09 26.62
C THR A 586 17.58 12.04 27.43
N ILE A 587 16.45 11.56 27.95
CA ILE A 587 15.51 12.37 28.74
C ILE A 587 15.34 11.75 30.12
N THR A 588 15.53 12.54 31.18
CA THR A 588 15.29 12.14 32.59
C THR A 588 15.17 13.38 33.48
N ALA A 589 14.91 13.22 34.77
CA ALA A 589 14.96 14.33 35.72
C ALA A 589 16.42 14.69 36.00
N ALA A 590 16.76 15.97 35.98
CA ALA A 590 18.06 16.46 36.38
C ALA A 590 18.38 16.00 37.83
N PRO A 591 19.65 15.72 38.15
CA PRO A 591 20.01 15.40 39.53
C PRO A 591 19.79 16.64 40.39
N GLU A 592 19.21 16.47 41.58
CA GLU A 592 18.95 17.57 42.52
C GLU A 592 20.23 18.32 42.94
N SER A 593 21.39 17.64 42.91
CA SER A 593 22.69 18.27 43.14
C SER A 593 23.82 17.47 42.50
N SER A 594 25.03 18.03 42.47
CA SER A 594 26.26 17.36 42.04
C SER A 594 26.82 16.36 43.07
N LYS A 595 26.12 16.13 44.20
CA LYS A 595 26.53 15.14 45.21
C LYS A 595 26.50 13.73 44.64
N HIS A 596 27.44 12.90 45.12
CA HIS A 596 27.61 11.53 44.66
C HIS A 596 26.32 10.69 44.78
N GLU A 597 25.55 10.85 45.85
CA GLU A 597 24.28 10.13 46.08
C GLU A 597 23.23 10.46 45.01
N HIS A 598 23.06 11.73 44.67
CA HIS A 598 22.07 12.18 43.68
C HIS A 598 22.46 11.70 42.27
N LEU A 599 23.76 11.71 41.97
CA LEU A 599 24.29 11.16 40.72
C LEU A 599 24.15 9.64 40.65
N ASN A 600 24.34 8.93 41.76
CA ASN A 600 24.13 7.49 41.84
C ASN A 600 22.66 7.12 41.67
N HIS A 601 21.74 7.85 42.30
CA HIS A 601 20.31 7.65 42.12
C HIS A 601 19.90 7.79 40.65
N LEU A 602 20.36 8.86 39.97
CA LEU A 602 20.16 9.04 38.53
C LEU A 602 20.73 7.87 37.72
N ARG A 603 21.96 7.43 38.03
CA ARG A 603 22.63 6.32 37.32
C ARG A 603 21.91 4.98 37.51
N ASN A 604 21.17 4.79 38.60
CA ASN A 604 20.48 3.53 38.89
C ASN A 604 19.02 3.49 38.38
N ARG A 605 18.50 4.59 37.83
CA ARG A 605 17.17 4.59 37.21
C ARG A 605 17.07 3.55 36.08
N PRO A 606 15.98 2.76 36.01
CA PRO A 606 15.73 1.86 34.89
C PRO A 606 15.65 2.61 33.55
N VAL A 607 16.04 1.93 32.47
CA VAL A 607 16.04 2.51 31.13
C VAL A 607 14.76 2.12 30.37
N VAL A 608 14.15 3.08 29.69
CA VAL A 608 13.13 2.85 28.66
C VAL A 608 13.73 3.22 27.32
N PHE A 609 13.71 2.31 26.36
CA PHE A 609 14.29 2.52 25.03
C PHE A 609 13.19 2.59 23.97
N LEU A 610 13.10 3.71 23.26
CA LEU A 610 12.05 3.95 22.27
C LEU A 610 12.67 4.24 20.90
N THR A 611 12.12 3.65 19.86
CA THR A 611 12.51 3.95 18.47
C THR A 611 11.27 4.22 17.64
N ALA A 612 11.42 4.99 16.56
CA ALA A 612 10.33 5.22 15.62
C ALA A 612 10.83 5.36 14.19
N ARG A 613 9.89 5.25 13.25
CA ARG A 613 10.04 5.67 11.85
C ARG A 613 11.19 4.97 11.12
N VAL A 614 11.36 3.67 11.37
CA VAL A 614 12.28 2.81 10.59
C VAL A 614 11.78 2.61 9.15
N HIS A 615 10.46 2.62 8.95
CA HIS A 615 9.85 2.74 7.62
C HIS A 615 9.47 4.20 7.35
N PRO A 616 10.01 4.81 6.29
CA PRO A 616 9.82 6.24 6.04
C PRO A 616 8.38 6.69 5.81
N GLY A 617 7.58 5.89 5.10
CA GLY A 617 6.20 6.26 4.72
C GLY A 617 5.17 6.07 5.84
N GLU A 618 5.58 5.66 7.03
CA GLU A 618 4.71 5.40 8.19
C GLU A 618 4.62 6.65 9.08
N SER A 619 4.06 7.74 8.55
CA SER A 619 4.19 9.04 9.20
C SER A 619 3.45 9.26 10.49
N ASN A 620 2.37 8.52 10.66
CA ASN A 620 1.63 8.43 11.89
C ASN A 620 2.50 8.09 13.12
N CYS A 621 3.54 7.28 12.99
CA CYS A 621 4.37 6.91 14.14
C CYS A 621 5.28 8.06 14.64
N SER A 622 5.63 9.02 13.78
CA SER A 622 6.35 10.23 14.22
C SER A 622 5.45 11.18 15.02
N TRP A 623 4.15 11.22 14.71
CA TRP A 623 3.18 11.98 15.52
C TRP A 623 2.97 11.35 16.90
N VAL A 624 2.94 10.01 16.99
CA VAL A 624 2.98 9.31 18.29
C VAL A 624 4.27 9.66 19.05
N MET A 625 5.42 9.66 18.36
CA MET A 625 6.70 10.04 18.96
C MET A 625 6.71 11.50 19.43
N LYS A 626 6.14 12.44 18.67
CA LYS A 626 5.98 13.84 19.06
C LYS A 626 5.23 13.97 20.38
N GLY A 627 4.06 13.32 20.50
CA GLY A 627 3.30 13.31 21.76
C GLY A 627 4.06 12.70 22.94
N THR A 628 4.86 11.65 22.70
CA THR A 628 5.78 11.11 23.72
C THR A 628 6.83 12.13 24.16
N LEU A 629 7.51 12.79 23.21
CA LEU A 629 8.57 13.76 23.50
C LEU A 629 8.06 15.00 24.23
N GLU A 630 6.93 15.55 23.80
CA GLU A 630 6.29 16.70 24.43
C GLU A 630 5.81 16.38 25.84
N PHE A 631 5.23 15.19 26.06
CA PHE A 631 4.88 14.76 27.41
C PHE A 631 6.13 14.68 28.30
N LEU A 632 7.19 14.03 27.82
CA LEU A 632 8.43 13.82 28.58
C LEU A 632 9.18 15.10 28.89
N THR A 633 9.02 16.16 28.11
CA THR A 633 9.67 17.46 28.33
C THR A 633 8.76 18.50 28.95
N GLY A 634 7.47 18.19 29.09
CA GLY A 634 6.46 19.06 29.71
C GLY A 634 6.58 19.18 31.24
N SER A 635 5.83 20.15 31.78
CA SER A 635 5.85 20.55 33.19
C SER A 635 4.87 19.79 34.09
N SER A 636 4.02 18.91 33.53
CA SER A 636 3.02 18.19 34.33
C SER A 636 3.65 17.35 35.45
N ALA A 637 2.98 17.24 36.60
CA ALA A 637 3.46 16.42 37.73
C ALA A 637 3.69 14.96 37.32
N SER A 638 2.80 14.38 36.51
CA SER A 638 2.97 13.03 35.96
C SER A 638 4.24 12.88 35.12
N ALA A 639 4.59 13.89 34.31
CA ALA A 639 5.81 13.89 33.53
C ALA A 639 7.06 14.03 34.40
N GLN A 640 7.01 14.86 35.45
CA GLN A 640 8.08 14.99 36.44
C GLN A 640 8.35 13.65 37.14
N THR A 641 7.33 13.02 37.72
CA THR A 641 7.46 11.72 38.39
C THR A 641 7.96 10.63 37.44
N LEU A 642 7.50 10.63 36.18
CA LEU A 642 7.96 9.67 35.19
C LEU A 642 9.46 9.84 34.87
N ARG A 643 9.92 11.08 34.76
CA ARG A 643 11.34 11.42 34.56
C ARG A 643 12.21 11.08 35.77
N GLU A 644 11.66 11.17 36.98
CA GLU A 644 12.33 10.74 38.22
C GLU A 644 12.44 9.22 38.33
N ALA A 645 11.50 8.49 37.74
CA ALA A 645 11.49 7.04 37.72
C ALA A 645 12.43 6.43 36.66
N PHE A 646 12.58 7.07 35.49
CA PHE A 646 13.26 6.45 34.35
C PHE A 646 14.31 7.32 33.66
N ILE A 647 15.22 6.66 32.96
CA ILE A 647 16.02 7.25 31.88
C ILE A 647 15.44 6.80 30.55
N PHE A 648 15.04 7.75 29.71
CA PHE A 648 14.58 7.48 28.36
C PHE A 648 15.74 7.59 27.37
N LYS A 649 15.94 6.57 26.54
CA LYS A 649 16.80 6.57 25.37
C LYS A 649 15.92 6.49 24.14
N ILE A 650 15.94 7.53 23.30
CA ILE A 650 14.96 7.66 22.21
C ILE A 650 15.68 7.93 20.89
N VAL A 651 15.40 7.10 19.89
CA VAL A 651 15.77 7.37 18.48
C VAL A 651 14.48 7.72 17.73
N PRO A 652 14.15 9.02 17.58
CA PRO A 652 12.85 9.44 17.06
C PRO A 652 12.63 9.13 15.58
N MET A 653 13.71 8.89 14.83
CA MET A 653 13.65 8.51 13.42
C MET A 653 14.84 7.63 13.04
N LEU A 654 14.59 6.33 12.88
CA LEU A 654 15.63 5.35 12.50
C LEU A 654 16.04 5.40 11.03
N ASN A 655 15.22 6.01 10.16
CA ASN A 655 15.48 6.10 8.73
C ASN A 655 15.33 7.54 8.20
N PRO A 656 16.21 8.49 8.61
CA PRO A 656 16.20 9.86 8.10
C PRO A 656 16.25 9.93 6.57
N ASP A 657 17.20 9.22 5.96
CA ASP A 657 17.39 9.30 4.50
C ASP A 657 16.15 8.86 3.73
N GLY A 658 15.52 7.75 4.12
CA GLY A 658 14.31 7.31 3.45
C GLY A 658 13.17 8.33 3.56
N VAL A 659 13.07 9.06 4.70
CA VAL A 659 12.06 10.12 4.89
C VAL A 659 12.36 11.31 4.00
N ILE A 660 13.61 11.78 4.00
CA ILE A 660 14.06 12.91 3.18
C ILE A 660 13.74 12.64 1.70
N ASN A 661 14.02 11.43 1.23
CA ASN A 661 13.89 11.03 -0.17
C ASN A 661 12.48 10.56 -0.58
N GLY A 662 11.46 10.75 0.28
CA GLY A 662 10.08 10.37 -0.05
C GLY A 662 9.86 8.87 -0.26
N SER A 663 10.68 8.00 0.35
CA SER A 663 10.50 6.55 0.29
C SER A 663 9.32 6.08 1.16
N HIS A 664 8.88 4.84 0.97
CA HIS A 664 7.84 4.22 1.79
C HIS A 664 8.41 3.26 2.84
N ARG A 665 9.41 2.44 2.51
CA ARG A 665 9.79 1.26 3.30
C ARG A 665 11.29 1.14 3.58
N CYS A 666 12.12 1.38 2.58
CA CYS A 666 13.55 1.06 2.61
C CYS A 666 14.41 2.26 3.03
N SER A 667 15.66 1.97 3.40
CA SER A 667 16.72 2.99 3.45
C SER A 667 17.41 3.15 2.08
N LEU A 668 18.45 3.98 2.00
CA LEU A 668 19.26 4.11 0.79
C LEU A 668 20.01 2.82 0.41
N SER A 669 20.14 1.83 1.28
CA SER A 669 20.67 0.51 0.88
C SER A 669 19.69 -0.27 -0.01
N GLY A 670 18.45 0.19 -0.17
CA GLY A 670 17.37 -0.54 -0.84
C GLY A 670 16.73 -1.63 0.03
N GLU A 671 17.13 -1.76 1.29
CA GLU A 671 16.68 -2.81 2.20
C GLU A 671 15.70 -2.31 3.29
N ASP A 672 14.76 -3.17 3.69
CA ASP A 672 13.87 -2.96 4.85
C ASP A 672 14.72 -3.07 6.13
N LEU A 673 15.03 -1.93 6.76
CA LEU A 673 15.87 -1.86 7.96
C LEU A 673 15.32 -2.69 9.14
N ASN A 674 14.00 -2.89 9.22
CA ASN A 674 13.38 -3.76 10.22
C ASN A 674 13.44 -5.25 9.84
N ARG A 675 14.31 -5.63 8.89
CA ARG A 675 14.77 -7.02 8.66
C ARG A 675 16.26 -7.19 8.89
N GLN A 676 16.97 -6.13 9.27
CA GLN A 676 18.42 -6.12 9.37
C GLN A 676 18.91 -6.19 10.83
N TRP A 677 18.03 -6.35 11.81
CA TRP A 677 18.43 -6.32 13.23
C TRP A 677 19.23 -7.53 13.67
N GLN A 678 19.07 -8.68 13.02
CA GLN A 678 19.81 -9.88 13.41
C GLN A 678 21.31 -9.70 13.14
N ASN A 679 21.67 -9.28 11.92
CA ASN A 679 23.06 -9.08 11.51
C ASN A 679 23.21 -7.74 10.74
N PRO A 680 23.08 -6.58 11.41
CA PRO A 680 23.20 -5.29 10.74
C PRO A 680 24.64 -5.06 10.27
N SER A 681 24.80 -4.46 9.09
CA SER A 681 26.09 -4.00 8.59
C SER A 681 26.32 -2.58 9.08
N ARG A 682 27.53 -2.27 9.55
CA ARG A 682 27.90 -0.91 9.94
C ARG A 682 27.80 0.07 8.76
N ASP A 683 28.19 -0.39 7.58
CA ASP A 683 28.27 0.46 6.39
C ASP A 683 26.90 0.61 5.71
N LEU A 684 26.11 -0.47 5.61
CA LEU A 684 24.81 -0.44 4.92
C LEU A 684 23.65 -0.08 5.84
N HIS A 685 23.74 -0.41 7.13
CA HIS A 685 22.67 -0.28 8.11
C HIS A 685 23.13 0.51 9.36
N PRO A 686 23.82 1.66 9.22
CA PRO A 686 24.47 2.34 10.34
C PRO A 686 23.50 2.65 11.49
N THR A 687 22.27 3.08 11.19
CA THR A 687 21.27 3.41 12.23
C THR A 687 20.87 2.18 13.05
N ILE A 688 20.71 1.01 12.41
CA ILE A 688 20.38 -0.25 13.09
C ILE A 688 21.60 -0.81 13.82
N TYR A 689 22.78 -0.79 13.19
CA TYR A 689 24.03 -1.26 13.78
C TYR A 689 24.34 -0.53 15.09
N HIS A 690 24.32 0.81 15.08
CA HIS A 690 24.64 1.61 16.25
C HIS A 690 23.52 1.57 17.31
N THR A 691 22.24 1.50 16.92
CA THR A 691 21.14 1.30 17.87
C THR A 691 21.28 -0.05 18.60
N LYS A 692 21.54 -1.14 17.86
CA LYS A 692 21.77 -2.47 18.45
C LYS A 692 23.02 -2.49 19.33
N GLY A 693 24.10 -1.85 18.89
CA GLY A 693 25.34 -1.72 19.68
C GLY A 693 25.12 -1.00 21.00
N LEU A 694 24.31 0.07 21.03
CA LEU A 694 23.94 0.76 22.27
C LEU A 694 23.13 -0.14 23.21
N LEU A 695 22.18 -0.91 22.68
CA LEU A 695 21.39 -1.88 23.46
C LEU A 695 22.27 -3.00 24.03
N GLN A 696 23.22 -3.51 23.25
CA GLN A 696 24.21 -4.49 23.71
C GLN A 696 25.11 -3.92 24.80
N TYR A 697 25.57 -2.67 24.64
CA TYR A 697 26.35 -1.97 25.66
C TYR A 697 25.55 -1.84 26.97
N LEU A 698 24.30 -1.37 26.89
CA LEU A 698 23.42 -1.26 28.06
C LEU A 698 23.22 -2.61 28.76
N SER A 699 22.99 -3.68 28.00
CA SER A 699 22.84 -5.03 28.56
C SER A 699 24.13 -5.54 29.22
N ALA A 700 25.29 -5.32 28.60
CA ALA A 700 26.60 -5.67 29.16
C ALA A 700 26.92 -4.92 30.46
N GLN A 701 26.38 -3.71 30.63
CA GLN A 701 26.46 -2.95 31.88
C GLN A 701 25.39 -3.34 32.91
N GLN A 702 24.66 -4.45 32.69
CA GLN A 702 23.51 -4.89 33.51
C GLN A 702 22.39 -3.83 33.61
N ARG A 703 22.26 -3.02 32.56
CA ARG A 703 21.27 -1.95 32.42
C ARG A 703 20.40 -2.16 31.19
N ALA A 704 20.12 -3.41 30.84
CA ALA A 704 19.17 -3.74 29.78
C ALA A 704 17.85 -2.97 30.00
N PRO A 705 17.25 -2.39 28.95
CA PRO A 705 16.02 -1.63 29.11
C PRO A 705 14.91 -2.45 29.77
N LEU A 706 14.15 -1.80 30.65
CA LEU A 706 12.92 -2.37 31.22
C LEU A 706 11.86 -2.55 30.13
N VAL A 707 11.79 -1.61 29.19
CA VAL A 707 10.89 -1.60 28.04
C VAL A 707 11.66 -1.20 26.80
N PHE A 708 11.45 -1.94 25.72
CA PHE A 708 11.79 -1.53 24.36
C PHE A 708 10.51 -1.39 23.55
N CYS A 709 10.32 -0.27 22.85
CA CYS A 709 9.16 -0.10 21.97
C CYS A 709 9.54 0.60 20.67
N ASP A 710 9.25 -0.07 19.56
CA ASP A 710 9.49 0.44 18.20
C ASP A 710 8.16 0.87 17.56
N TYR A 711 8.02 2.15 17.21
CA TYR A 711 6.77 2.72 16.71
C TYR A 711 6.67 2.66 15.17
N HIS A 712 5.57 2.10 14.68
CA HIS A 712 5.27 1.79 13.27
C HIS A 712 3.87 2.27 12.87
N GLY A 713 3.61 2.21 11.57
CA GLY A 713 2.30 2.46 10.96
C GLY A 713 1.75 1.23 10.24
N HIS A 714 0.48 0.89 10.49
CA HIS A 714 -0.17 -0.28 9.91
C HIS A 714 -1.19 0.09 8.82
N SER A 715 -0.84 -0.17 7.56
CA SER A 715 -1.64 0.24 6.38
C SER A 715 -2.90 -0.60 6.10
N ARG A 716 -3.29 -1.51 7.01
CA ARG A 716 -4.39 -2.48 6.79
C ARG A 716 -5.33 -2.70 7.96
N LYS A 717 -4.96 -2.25 9.16
CA LYS A 717 -5.74 -2.46 10.38
C LYS A 717 -6.12 -1.09 10.94
N LYS A 718 -7.25 -1.07 11.62
CA LYS A 718 -7.73 0.07 12.39
C LYS A 718 -7.15 0.03 13.81
N ASN A 719 -7.26 1.15 14.52
CA ASN A 719 -6.76 1.34 15.88
C ASN A 719 -5.23 1.31 16.02
N VAL A 720 -4.77 1.54 17.25
CA VAL A 720 -3.38 1.35 17.67
C VAL A 720 -3.29 0.04 18.46
N PHE A 721 -2.24 -0.76 18.27
CA PHE A 721 -2.04 -2.01 19.01
C PHE A 721 -0.56 -2.35 19.12
N MET A 722 -0.23 -3.36 19.90
CA MET A 722 1.14 -3.83 20.08
C MET A 722 1.32 -5.26 19.62
N TYR A 723 2.44 -5.50 18.95
CA TYR A 723 2.99 -6.83 18.85
C TYR A 723 4.09 -7.02 19.89
N GLY A 724 4.11 -8.16 20.56
CA GLY A 724 5.12 -8.55 21.56
C GLY A 724 5.81 -9.87 21.23
N CYS A 725 6.46 -10.46 22.23
CA CYS A 725 7.11 -11.76 22.10
C CYS A 725 6.77 -12.66 23.30
N SER A 726 6.30 -13.86 23.02
CA SER A 726 6.09 -14.93 24.01
C SER A 726 6.50 -16.28 23.41
N VAL A 727 7.34 -17.02 24.14
CA VAL A 727 7.69 -18.41 23.80
C VAL A 727 6.43 -19.27 23.86
N LYS A 728 5.64 -19.14 24.93
CA LYS A 728 4.43 -19.95 25.13
C LYS A 728 3.44 -19.77 24.00
N GLU A 729 3.08 -18.53 23.67
CA GLU A 729 2.13 -18.26 22.59
C GLU A 729 2.64 -18.76 21.23
N THR A 730 3.96 -18.65 20.99
CA THR A 730 4.57 -19.12 19.74
C THR A 730 4.56 -20.65 19.63
N VAL A 731 4.88 -21.37 20.71
CA VAL A 731 4.86 -22.85 20.73
C VAL A 731 3.42 -23.37 20.63
N TRP A 732 2.47 -22.75 21.33
CA TRP A 732 1.05 -23.12 21.27
C TRP A 732 0.46 -22.99 19.87
N GLN A 733 0.87 -21.99 19.08
CA GLN A 733 0.34 -21.78 17.73
C GLN A 733 1.05 -22.62 16.65
N THR A 734 2.22 -23.20 16.93
CA THR A 734 3.02 -23.94 15.93
C THR A 734 2.82 -25.45 15.94
N ASP A 735 1.90 -25.99 16.75
CA ASP A 735 1.57 -27.42 16.87
C ASP A 735 2.82 -28.33 17.07
N ILE A 736 3.88 -27.80 17.66
CA ILE A 736 5.06 -28.60 18.02
C ILE A 736 4.72 -29.29 19.34
N ASN A 737 4.70 -30.64 19.35
CA ASN A 737 4.51 -31.53 20.51
C ASN A 737 5.60 -31.37 21.58
N THR A 738 5.81 -30.15 22.08
CA THR A 738 6.66 -29.88 23.23
C THR A 738 5.75 -29.71 24.42
N THR A 739 6.09 -30.35 25.54
CA THR A 739 5.38 -30.27 26.82
C THR A 739 5.31 -28.82 27.30
N SER A 740 4.27 -28.10 26.88
CA SER A 740 4.06 -26.66 27.15
C SER A 740 3.87 -26.31 28.64
N TYR A 741 3.75 -27.33 29.49
CA TYR A 741 3.61 -27.23 30.94
C TYR A 741 4.91 -26.91 31.69
N GLU A 742 6.10 -27.13 31.09
CA GLU A 742 7.40 -26.92 31.77
C GLU A 742 8.06 -25.55 31.49
N LEU A 743 7.52 -24.76 30.57
CA LEU A 743 8.06 -23.42 30.30
C LEU A 743 7.56 -22.44 31.37
N GLN A 744 8.45 -21.95 32.22
CA GLN A 744 8.16 -20.82 33.10
C GLN A 744 8.45 -19.52 32.33
N GLU A 745 7.43 -18.72 32.02
CA GLU A 745 7.57 -17.45 31.31
C GLU A 745 6.90 -16.35 32.12
N ASP A 746 7.60 -15.23 32.32
CA ASP A 746 7.03 -14.04 32.95
C ASP A 746 5.93 -13.44 32.06
N LEU A 747 4.73 -13.28 32.61
CA LEU A 747 3.58 -12.68 31.92
C LEU A 747 3.65 -11.14 31.85
N GLY A 748 4.72 -10.54 32.38
CA GLY A 748 4.97 -9.10 32.39
C GLY A 748 4.94 -8.43 31.02
N TYR A 749 5.13 -9.19 29.93
CA TYR A 749 4.98 -8.70 28.56
C TYR A 749 3.55 -8.27 28.21
N ARG A 750 2.52 -8.70 28.95
CA ARG A 750 1.13 -8.26 28.72
C ARG A 750 0.74 -7.00 29.49
N THR A 751 1.52 -6.61 30.51
CA THR A 751 1.13 -5.55 31.44
C THR A 751 0.97 -4.20 30.75
N LEU A 752 1.96 -3.78 29.94
CA LEU A 752 1.91 -2.50 29.25
C LEU A 752 0.75 -2.41 28.24
N PRO A 753 0.54 -3.40 27.33
CA PRO A 753 -0.66 -3.43 26.48
C PRO A 753 -1.98 -3.38 27.25
N LYS A 754 -2.09 -4.08 28.39
CA LYS A 754 -3.29 -4.03 29.24
C LYS A 754 -3.53 -2.63 29.80
N LEU A 755 -2.49 -1.98 30.34
CA LEU A 755 -2.58 -0.60 30.84
C LEU A 755 -3.00 0.37 29.73
N LEU A 756 -2.42 0.25 28.53
CA LEU A 756 -2.80 1.06 27.38
C LEU A 756 -4.26 0.85 26.98
N SER A 757 -4.77 -0.39 27.04
CA SER A 757 -6.17 -0.66 26.73
C SER A 757 -7.18 0.01 27.68
N GLN A 758 -6.74 0.37 28.89
CA GLN A 758 -7.54 1.09 29.88
C GLN A 758 -7.42 2.61 29.75
N LEU A 759 -6.27 3.09 29.26
CA LEU A 759 -5.90 4.51 29.27
C LEU A 759 -6.07 5.21 27.92
N ALA A 760 -5.69 4.53 26.83
CA ALA A 760 -5.58 5.12 25.51
C ALA A 760 -6.82 4.79 24.67
N PRO A 761 -7.66 5.77 24.30
CA PRO A 761 -8.91 5.50 23.60
C PRO A 761 -8.72 4.86 22.21
N ALA A 762 -7.59 5.14 21.55
CA ALA A 762 -7.24 4.57 20.26
C ALA A 762 -6.67 3.14 20.34
N PHE A 763 -6.35 2.63 21.53
CA PHE A 763 -5.65 1.36 21.69
C PHE A 763 -6.59 0.15 21.64
N SER A 764 -6.13 -0.94 21.04
CA SER A 764 -6.88 -2.19 20.85
C SER A 764 -6.11 -3.39 21.38
N MET A 765 -6.52 -3.88 22.55
CA MET A 765 -5.96 -5.09 23.14
C MET A 765 -6.26 -6.33 22.29
N SER A 766 -7.45 -6.42 21.72
CA SER A 766 -7.87 -7.55 20.86
C SER A 766 -7.05 -7.67 19.57
N SER A 767 -6.42 -6.57 19.13
CA SER A 767 -5.55 -6.55 17.95
C SER A 767 -4.09 -6.90 18.25
N CYS A 768 -3.72 -6.99 19.54
CA CYS A 768 -2.37 -7.33 19.96
C CYS A 768 -2.06 -8.81 19.68
N SER A 769 -0.79 -9.11 19.41
CA SER A 769 -0.30 -10.49 19.27
C SER A 769 1.11 -10.60 19.81
N PHE A 770 1.40 -11.66 20.56
CA PHE A 770 2.72 -11.90 21.14
C PHE A 770 3.44 -13.08 20.47
N VAL A 771 2.88 -13.58 19.37
CA VAL A 771 3.44 -14.67 18.59
C VAL A 771 4.62 -14.18 17.77
N VAL A 772 5.70 -14.96 17.77
CA VAL A 772 6.88 -14.71 16.95
C VAL A 772 6.85 -15.58 15.70
N GLU A 773 6.47 -14.97 14.57
CA GLU A 773 6.52 -15.63 13.27
C GLU A 773 7.96 -15.72 12.75
N ARG A 774 8.29 -16.81 12.04
CA ARG A 774 9.60 -17.00 11.40
C ARG A 774 10.01 -15.84 10.47
N SER A 775 9.03 -15.24 9.78
CA SER A 775 9.28 -14.11 8.87
C SER A 775 9.67 -12.80 9.59
N LYS A 776 9.56 -12.78 10.93
CA LYS A 776 9.75 -11.60 11.79
C LYS A 776 10.95 -11.75 12.73
N GLU A 777 11.71 -12.84 12.65
CA GLU A 777 12.83 -13.10 13.57
C GLU A 777 13.89 -12.00 13.56
N ALA A 778 14.11 -11.39 12.40
CA ALA A 778 15.09 -10.31 12.23
C ALA A 778 14.51 -8.90 12.45
N THR A 779 13.33 -8.78 13.07
CA THR A 779 12.74 -7.48 13.45
C THR A 779 13.32 -6.99 14.78
N ALA A 780 13.30 -5.67 14.98
CA ALA A 780 13.80 -5.00 16.18
C ALA A 780 13.28 -5.67 17.46
N ARG A 781 11.95 -5.79 17.55
CA ARG A 781 11.27 -6.38 18.70
C ARG A 781 11.82 -7.75 19.08
N VAL A 782 11.95 -8.64 18.09
CA VAL A 782 12.33 -10.05 18.33
C VAL A 782 13.80 -10.16 18.68
N VAL A 783 14.67 -9.42 18.00
CA VAL A 783 16.11 -9.39 18.30
C VAL A 783 16.36 -8.80 19.68
N VAL A 784 15.72 -7.69 20.03
CA VAL A 784 15.88 -7.05 21.34
C VAL A 784 15.35 -7.94 22.47
N TRP A 785 14.26 -8.66 22.24
CA TRP A 785 13.76 -9.65 23.18
C TRP A 785 14.72 -10.84 23.35
N ARG A 786 15.15 -11.45 22.23
CA ARG A 786 15.90 -12.72 22.22
C ARG A 786 17.38 -12.55 22.56
N GLU A 787 18.03 -11.53 22.01
CA GLU A 787 19.49 -11.35 22.12
C GLU A 787 19.89 -10.37 23.23
N ILE A 788 19.07 -9.36 23.51
CA ILE A 788 19.38 -8.34 24.54
C ILE A 788 18.75 -8.71 25.90
N GLY A 789 17.69 -9.53 25.90
CA GLY A 789 17.00 -10.01 27.10
C GLY A 789 15.88 -9.09 27.59
N VAL A 790 15.40 -8.15 26.75
CA VAL A 790 14.33 -7.22 27.15
C VAL A 790 12.98 -7.93 27.05
N GLN A 791 12.41 -8.31 28.19
CA GLN A 791 11.13 -9.03 28.24
C GLN A 791 9.96 -8.23 27.65
N ARG A 792 9.90 -6.92 27.94
CA ARG A 792 8.87 -6.00 27.44
C ARG A 792 9.34 -5.32 26.16
N SER A 793 9.56 -6.13 25.13
CA SER A 793 9.95 -5.68 23.80
C SER A 793 8.74 -5.66 22.88
N TYR A 794 8.43 -4.51 22.29
CA TYR A 794 7.22 -4.30 21.50
C TYR A 794 7.46 -3.63 20.15
N THR A 795 6.55 -3.90 19.22
CA THR A 795 6.28 -3.05 18.06
C THR A 795 4.91 -2.42 18.30
N MET A 796 4.83 -1.09 18.37
CA MET A 796 3.56 -0.38 18.42
C MET A 796 3.13 -0.04 16.99
N GLU A 797 1.95 -0.49 16.59
CA GLU A 797 1.40 -0.32 15.25
C GLU A 797 0.25 0.66 15.31
N SER A 798 0.41 1.84 14.70
CA SER A 798 -0.63 2.87 14.64
C SER A 798 -1.37 2.83 13.30
N THR A 799 -2.68 3.03 13.29
CA THR A 799 -3.46 3.02 12.03
C THR A 799 -3.14 4.24 11.16
N LEU A 800 -3.24 4.07 9.84
CA LEU A 800 -3.21 5.17 8.86
C LEU A 800 -4.62 5.63 8.46
N CYS A 801 -5.66 4.93 8.90
CA CYS A 801 -7.05 5.17 8.52
C CYS A 801 -7.84 5.78 9.68
N GLY A 802 -8.09 5.00 10.73
CA GLY A 802 -9.02 5.38 11.79
C GLY A 802 -9.28 4.24 12.78
N CYS A 803 -10.18 4.49 13.72
CA CYS A 803 -10.55 3.52 14.75
C CYS A 803 -11.91 2.87 14.45
N ASP A 804 -12.09 1.61 14.84
CA ASP A 804 -13.37 0.89 14.77
C ASP A 804 -13.95 0.54 16.15
N GLN A 805 -13.27 0.98 17.21
CA GLN A 805 -13.70 0.83 18.60
C GLN A 805 -13.31 2.06 19.44
N GLY A 806 -13.77 2.08 20.69
CA GLY A 806 -13.47 3.15 21.63
C GLY A 806 -14.10 4.49 21.24
N LYS A 807 -13.60 5.56 21.87
CA LYS A 807 -14.08 6.93 21.67
C LYS A 807 -13.97 7.41 20.22
N TYR A 808 -13.00 6.90 19.48
CA TYR A 808 -12.71 7.30 18.10
C TYR A 808 -13.34 6.39 17.03
N LYS A 809 -14.25 5.50 17.43
CA LYS A 809 -14.93 4.58 16.52
C LYS A 809 -15.60 5.32 15.37
N GLY A 810 -15.30 4.92 14.13
CA GLY A 810 -15.88 5.49 12.93
C GLY A 810 -15.26 6.81 12.49
N LEU A 811 -14.21 7.27 13.17
CA LEU A 811 -13.49 8.50 12.84
C LEU A 811 -12.15 8.18 12.18
N GLN A 812 -11.75 9.03 11.24
CA GLN A 812 -10.41 9.02 10.68
C GLN A 812 -9.42 9.49 11.74
N ILE A 813 -8.22 8.91 11.71
CA ILE A 813 -7.17 9.25 12.66
C ILE A 813 -6.54 10.61 12.26
N GLY A 814 -6.44 11.53 13.21
CA GLY A 814 -5.75 12.80 13.10
C GLY A 814 -4.41 12.80 13.84
N THR A 815 -3.64 13.87 13.70
CA THR A 815 -2.37 14.05 14.44
C THR A 815 -2.61 14.16 15.95
N ARG A 816 -3.74 14.77 16.37
CA ARG A 816 -4.12 14.90 17.78
C ARG A 816 -4.28 13.55 18.48
N GLU A 817 -4.98 12.60 17.88
CA GLU A 817 -5.18 11.26 18.47
C GLU A 817 -3.88 10.46 18.51
N LEU A 818 -2.98 10.67 17.53
CA LEU A 818 -1.66 10.06 17.49
C LEU A 818 -0.75 10.63 18.60
N GLU A 819 -0.73 11.95 18.78
CA GLU A 819 0.00 12.59 19.88
C GLU A 819 -0.56 12.17 21.25
N GLU A 820 -1.90 12.10 21.39
CA GLU A 820 -2.55 11.58 22.60
C GLU A 820 -2.06 10.16 22.91
N MET A 821 -1.98 9.28 21.92
CA MET A 821 -1.46 7.92 22.11
C MET A 821 -0.02 7.92 22.65
N GLY A 822 0.83 8.82 22.15
CA GLY A 822 2.21 8.99 22.63
C GLY A 822 2.29 9.45 24.09
N ALA A 823 1.42 10.37 24.50
CA ALA A 823 1.30 10.83 25.88
C ALA A 823 0.72 9.72 26.79
N GLN A 824 -0.29 8.98 26.33
CA GLN A 824 -0.89 7.89 27.09
C GLN A 824 0.07 6.71 27.31
N LEU A 825 1.01 6.48 26.39
CA LEU A 825 2.10 5.53 26.66
C LEU A 825 2.93 5.97 27.87
N CYS A 826 3.27 7.26 27.99
CA CYS A 826 4.03 7.78 29.12
C CYS A 826 3.26 7.59 30.45
N VAL A 827 1.96 7.87 30.44
CA VAL A 827 1.08 7.60 31.60
C VAL A 827 1.03 6.11 31.95
N ALA A 828 0.97 5.24 30.95
CA ALA A 828 0.99 3.79 31.17
C ALA A 828 2.34 3.30 31.73
N LEU A 829 3.47 3.86 31.30
CA LEU A 829 4.79 3.58 31.85
C LEU A 829 4.90 4.01 33.32
N LEU A 830 4.31 5.16 33.69
CA LEU A 830 4.25 5.61 35.08
C LEU A 830 3.46 4.61 35.95
N ARG A 831 2.32 4.10 35.45
CA ARG A 831 1.57 3.04 36.15
C ARG A 831 2.33 1.72 36.22
N LEU A 832 3.06 1.37 35.17
CA LEU A 832 3.92 0.18 35.16
C LEU A 832 4.98 0.25 36.26
N HIS A 833 5.60 1.42 36.47
CA HIS A 833 6.57 1.63 37.55
C HIS A 833 5.99 1.32 38.93
N ARG A 834 4.81 1.87 39.23
CA ARG A 834 4.08 1.64 40.50
C ARG A 834 3.81 0.16 40.76
N LEU A 835 3.36 -0.56 39.74
CA LEU A 835 3.09 -2.01 39.82
C LEU A 835 4.34 -2.89 39.93
N THR A 836 5.52 -2.37 39.57
CA THR A 836 6.79 -3.13 39.58
C THR A 836 7.73 -2.70 40.70
N SER A 837 7.40 -1.65 41.46
CA SER A 837 8.18 -1.17 42.60
C SER A 837 7.99 -2.09 43.83
N PRO A 838 9.08 -2.58 44.46
CA PRO A 838 9.00 -3.44 45.64
C PRO A 838 8.30 -2.81 46.86
N LEU A 839 8.24 -1.47 46.94
CA LEU A 839 7.66 -0.73 48.05
C LEU A 839 6.12 -0.67 48.02
N GLU A 840 5.49 -0.70 46.85
CA GLU A 840 4.02 -0.61 46.71
C GLU A 840 3.33 -1.98 46.61
N LEU A 841 4.09 -3.06 46.41
CA LEU A 841 3.55 -4.43 46.39
C LEU A 841 2.95 -4.86 47.74
N ARG A 842 3.28 -4.17 48.84
CA ARG A 842 2.73 -4.43 50.18
C ARG A 842 1.31 -3.88 50.40
N THR A 843 0.84 -2.97 49.55
CA THR A 843 -0.45 -2.29 49.74
C THR A 843 -1.56 -2.81 48.82
N HIS A 844 -1.21 -3.48 47.71
CA HIS A 844 -2.16 -3.87 46.65
C HIS A 844 -2.40 -5.37 46.48
N THR A 845 -1.77 -6.24 47.28
CA THR A 845 -2.00 -7.69 47.26
C THR A 845 -3.43 -8.10 47.60
N HIS A 846 -4.23 -7.25 48.26
CA HIS A 846 -5.63 -7.55 48.57
C HIS A 846 -6.65 -7.27 47.44
N LEU A 847 -6.26 -6.60 46.36
CA LEU A 847 -7.20 -6.21 45.27
C LEU A 847 -7.09 -7.07 44.01
N LEU A 848 -5.99 -7.82 43.83
CA LEU A 848 -5.76 -8.61 42.61
C LEU A 848 -6.44 -9.99 42.63
N GLU A 849 -6.92 -10.48 43.77
CA GLU A 849 -7.59 -11.78 43.87
C GLU A 849 -9.11 -11.75 43.61
N HIS A 850 -9.74 -10.56 43.59
CA HIS A 850 -11.21 -10.46 43.48
C HIS A 850 -11.77 -10.02 42.11
N GLU A 851 -10.93 -9.76 41.09
CA GLU A 851 -11.37 -9.36 39.74
C GLU A 851 -10.88 -10.28 38.62
N LEU A 852 -10.90 -11.59 38.84
CA LEU A 852 -10.75 -12.60 37.78
C LEU A 852 -12.08 -13.34 37.58
N PRO A 853 -12.87 -13.05 36.54
CA PRO A 853 -13.84 -14.01 36.05
C PRO A 853 -13.06 -15.11 35.29
N GLU A 854 -12.96 -16.29 35.90
CA GLU A 854 -12.58 -17.51 35.20
C GLU A 854 -13.57 -17.74 34.03
N THR A 855 -13.16 -17.40 32.82
CA THR A 855 -13.88 -17.82 31.60
C THR A 855 -13.46 -19.26 31.27
N ARG A 856 -14.08 -20.22 31.95
CA ARG A 856 -14.11 -21.62 31.51
C ARG A 856 -14.93 -21.69 30.23
N CYS A 857 -14.26 -21.73 29.09
CA CYS A 857 -14.90 -22.05 27.81
C CYS A 857 -15.12 -23.57 27.74
N ASN A 858 -16.31 -24.02 28.14
CA ASN A 858 -16.80 -25.36 27.78
C ASN A 858 -17.23 -25.33 26.31
N ILE A 859 -16.41 -25.88 25.41
CA ILE A 859 -16.84 -26.26 24.07
C ILE A 859 -17.07 -27.77 24.09
N THR A 860 -18.34 -28.16 24.08
CA THR A 860 -18.79 -29.53 23.82
C THR A 860 -18.43 -29.95 22.39
N ARG A 861 -17.76 -31.12 22.32
CA ARG A 861 -17.42 -32.02 21.20
C ARG A 861 -17.78 -31.63 19.77
#